data_AF-A0A3B1APJ9-F1
#
_entry.id   AF-A0A3B1APJ9-F1
#
_cell.length_a   1.000
_cell.length_b   1.000
_cell.length_c   1.000
_cell.angle_alpha   90.00
_cell.angle_beta   90.00
_cell.angle_gamma   90.00
#
_symmetry.space_group_name_H-M   'P 1'
#
loop_
_entity.id
_entity.type
_entity.pdbx_description
1 polymer ?
#
loop_
_entity_poly.entity_id
_entity_poly.type
_entity_poly.pdbx_seq_one_letter_code
_entity_poly.pdbx_strand_id
1 'polypeptide(L)'
;MIKHKNENKFTLFGRLNLLTASVLIAILSACGGGSADTGGNGNNGGSGGSGGGFFDPTVDELPIAYVRRPAPLDNNNNLIESDLRDPVEFRPGAHLIVKAAASLSAAELDVTAAIIGDTGDVRDPEFNYNGTRLVFSLFMEDDNMGADETWDIYEYNLTQPLSQSAGNENPRRIMIIDDAILGHDIGPSYLPGNRIIFSSTRAKRTGSIALDEGGSAFSPTIEANNSETLALNIHSMDAANGANLQQLTFNMSHDLDPVMIRSIPNLQWQIMFTRWENSPGRNQMSLYAMRPDGTEMIHLYGAHSNNLGTANSAMQFSQPHETSDGDVLVLGRAFDQTQDGGDPVIVNVSGYVDNTVGSNSNPGGGGPGQSSVSNGVVSTDLTLSLSGRYSSVLPILDGTNRALASYSLCFVDITNPGTMAVTTVLCNDPLVNNPLGPNQAVAPPRYGVFVLNLGGNTILPVTLAQPNTYFTDLAIAQGFNTEGTQLNYSFDIANTAKIGTLHIRSVYDLDGVFDPRGSTATDLNDFIDPAISTFDAANNPALIERPAKFLRIVKGTYLPDDSIIDFDGAAYGLDPTGQLMRQIIGYAPIEPDGSVRVNVPSDVPLSFSILDADGHRISQRHNNWVVVRPGEELTCNGCHDHGSGNPHGRQSLSSSGINAAATAVNPGALGLSFPNSVNTYVVGVGQTMAYIRSESLGLTPTIDMNFTDNWTDAAAAGRPVDAPTVASYNSVEATARPLNRGACLNVWDENCRIIINYPAHVQPIWELARVDSGAIGRQCISCHTTYDAVNMLIQVPLGRYQLDLTTNSPDANGNSIDTQDADYVKSYVELLGPDNQLEVMGAALVDVAGPISVFQGTGLIEIANSGQANGSNPFFDIFSRAYYDANVGAIDPNDPNAPVPHWDPGANAGAGGAWLTTGELKIISEWIDLGAQYYNNPLVAPIN
;
A
#
# COMPACT_ATOMS: atom_id res chain seq x y z
N MET A 1 -10.51 -22.54 -22.96
CA MET A 1 -11.77 -23.05 -23.57
C MET A 1 -11.60 -24.52 -24.01
N ILE A 2 -12.25 -25.47 -23.32
CA ILE A 2 -12.84 -26.77 -23.75
C ILE A 2 -13.37 -27.41 -22.45
N LYS A 3 -14.68 -27.30 -22.17
CA LYS A 3 -15.35 -27.93 -21.00
C LYS A 3 -15.89 -29.29 -21.43
N HIS A 4 -15.37 -30.37 -20.87
CA HIS A 4 -15.97 -31.71 -21.00
C HIS A 4 -17.11 -31.87 -20.00
N LYS A 5 -18.35 -31.93 -20.50
CA LYS A 5 -19.53 -32.41 -19.76
C LYS A 5 -19.40 -33.92 -19.56
N ASN A 6 -19.33 -34.38 -18.31
CA ASN A 6 -19.58 -35.76 -17.94
C ASN A 6 -20.85 -35.84 -17.09
N GLU A 7 -21.98 -36.04 -17.76
CA GLU A 7 -23.21 -36.50 -17.14
C GLU A 7 -23.07 -37.99 -16.80
N ASN A 8 -23.13 -38.35 -15.52
CA ASN A 8 -23.44 -39.73 -15.12
C ASN A 8 -24.55 -39.71 -14.06
N LYS A 9 -25.78 -39.84 -14.57
CA LYS A 9 -26.99 -40.08 -13.79
C LYS A 9 -26.96 -41.51 -13.25
N PHE A 10 -26.90 -41.67 -11.93
CA PHE A 10 -27.29 -42.91 -11.26
C PHE A 10 -28.51 -42.66 -10.37
N THR A 11 -29.68 -42.94 -10.94
CA THR A 11 -30.95 -43.02 -10.22
C THR A 11 -31.06 -44.37 -9.50
N LEU A 12 -31.21 -44.37 -8.18
CA LEU A 12 -31.72 -45.53 -7.46
C LEU A 12 -32.95 -45.12 -6.63
N PHE A 13 -34.13 -45.50 -7.12
CA PHE A 13 -35.39 -45.42 -6.39
C PHE A 13 -35.45 -46.54 -5.34
N GLY A 14 -35.67 -46.17 -4.07
CA GLY A 14 -35.99 -47.11 -2.99
C GLY A 14 -36.97 -46.49 -2.00
N ARG A 15 -38.27 -46.69 -2.22
CA ARG A 15 -39.33 -46.45 -1.23
C ARG A 15 -39.26 -47.52 -0.15
N LEU A 16 -39.28 -47.16 1.13
CA LEU A 16 -39.88 -48.02 2.17
C LEU A 16 -40.39 -47.19 3.37
N ASN A 17 -41.49 -47.68 3.94
CA ASN A 17 -42.47 -46.97 4.77
C ASN A 17 -42.07 -46.75 6.25
N LEU A 18 -42.73 -45.74 6.83
CA LEU A 18 -42.97 -45.53 8.26
C LEU A 18 -43.42 -46.82 8.99
N LEU A 19 -42.93 -47.02 10.23
CA LEU A 19 -43.71 -47.39 11.43
C LEU A 19 -42.85 -47.38 12.71
N THR A 20 -43.17 -46.43 13.60
CA THR A 20 -43.20 -46.43 15.09
C THR A 20 -42.44 -47.49 15.92
N ALA A 21 -41.60 -47.02 16.87
CA ALA A 21 -41.59 -47.30 18.33
C ALA A 21 -40.37 -46.58 18.98
N SER A 22 -40.57 -45.57 19.85
CA SER A 22 -40.52 -45.65 21.33
C SER A 22 -39.12 -46.04 21.90
N VAL A 23 -38.48 -45.45 22.92
CA VAL A 23 -38.79 -44.47 23.99
C VAL A 23 -37.43 -44.16 24.73
N LEU A 24 -37.38 -43.06 25.50
CA LEU A 24 -36.38 -42.66 26.55
C LEU A 24 -35.09 -41.94 26.05
N ILE A 25 -34.62 -40.78 26.56
CA ILE A 25 -34.62 -40.19 27.92
C ILE A 25 -34.75 -38.64 27.88
N ALA A 26 -35.42 -38.13 28.91
CA ALA A 26 -35.82 -36.76 29.21
C ALA A 26 -34.78 -35.97 30.05
N ILE A 27 -34.56 -34.68 29.72
CA ILE A 27 -34.95 -33.44 30.44
C ILE A 27 -33.99 -32.92 31.54
N LEU A 28 -33.50 -31.69 31.29
CA LEU A 28 -33.02 -30.69 32.26
C LEU A 28 -34.10 -30.27 33.26
N SER A 29 -33.77 -30.07 34.53
CA SER A 29 -34.12 -28.84 35.28
C SER A 29 -33.62 -28.84 36.72
N ALA A 30 -33.36 -27.63 37.19
CA ALA A 30 -32.79 -27.23 38.47
C ALA A 30 -33.63 -27.57 39.71
N CYS A 31 -32.96 -27.66 40.87
CA CYS A 31 -33.32 -26.96 42.12
C CYS A 31 -32.23 -27.18 43.18
N GLY A 32 -31.92 -26.12 43.93
CA GLY A 32 -31.00 -26.15 45.07
C GLY A 32 -31.60 -26.74 46.34
N GLY A 33 -30.83 -26.69 47.43
CA GLY A 33 -31.32 -26.98 48.77
C GLY A 33 -30.24 -27.53 49.69
N GLY A 34 -29.69 -26.66 50.52
CA GLY A 34 -28.87 -27.07 51.65
C GLY A 34 -29.68 -27.88 52.65
N SER A 35 -29.00 -28.79 53.34
CA SER A 35 -29.50 -29.34 54.59
C SER A 35 -28.34 -29.48 55.56
N ALA A 36 -28.58 -28.95 56.75
CA ALA A 36 -27.68 -28.88 57.87
C ALA A 36 -27.32 -30.27 58.40
N ASP A 37 -26.06 -30.46 58.77
CA ASP A 37 -25.66 -31.51 59.71
C ASP A 37 -25.20 -30.85 61.02
N THR A 38 -25.81 -31.30 62.12
CA THR A 38 -25.71 -30.73 63.45
C THR A 38 -24.89 -31.63 64.37
N GLY A 39 -23.83 -31.07 64.95
CA GLY A 39 -23.13 -31.56 66.15
C GLY A 39 -21.84 -32.32 65.84
N GLY A 40 -20.69 -32.08 66.48
CA GLY A 40 -20.32 -31.23 67.60
C GLY A 40 -19.05 -31.79 68.24
N ASN A 41 -18.09 -30.90 68.54
CA ASN A 41 -16.92 -31.04 69.45
C ASN A 41 -15.69 -31.82 68.89
N GLY A 42 -14.45 -31.31 68.87
CA GLY A 42 -13.83 -30.08 69.38
C GLY A 42 -12.30 -30.10 69.14
N ASN A 43 -11.65 -28.93 69.29
CA ASN A 43 -10.22 -28.57 69.12
C ASN A 43 -9.65 -28.67 67.69
N ASN A 44 -9.09 -27.62 67.08
CA ASN A 44 -8.10 -26.67 67.61
C ASN A 44 -8.19 -25.32 66.87
N GLY A 45 -7.90 -24.22 67.57
CA GLY A 45 -8.09 -22.85 67.09
C GLY A 45 -7.07 -22.38 66.05
N GLY A 46 -7.57 -21.62 65.06
CA GLY A 46 -6.81 -20.89 64.05
C GLY A 46 -7.74 -19.97 63.23
N SER A 47 -8.25 -18.91 63.86
CA SER A 47 -8.91 -17.76 63.21
C SER A 47 -7.83 -16.84 62.60
N GLY A 48 -7.96 -16.22 61.44
CA GLY A 48 -9.09 -16.04 60.54
C GLY A 48 -8.79 -14.85 59.59
N GLY A 49 -9.43 -14.82 58.41
CA GLY A 49 -9.39 -13.68 57.50
C GLY A 49 -9.69 -14.04 56.04
N SER A 50 -10.97 -14.13 55.68
CA SER A 50 -11.43 -14.45 54.33
C SER A 50 -11.29 -13.27 53.36
N GLY A 51 -10.89 -13.54 52.13
CA GLY A 51 -11.13 -12.68 50.95
C GLY A 51 -11.51 -13.59 49.79
N GLY A 52 -12.63 -13.29 49.11
CA GLY A 52 -13.23 -14.15 48.09
C GLY A 52 -12.29 -14.41 46.91
N GLY A 53 -12.12 -15.69 46.57
CA GLY A 53 -11.44 -16.09 45.35
C GLY A 53 -12.35 -15.83 44.15
N PHE A 54 -11.91 -14.94 43.27
CA PHE A 54 -12.37 -14.91 41.89
C PHE A 54 -11.97 -16.24 41.24
N PHE A 55 -12.89 -16.88 40.53
CA PHE A 55 -12.58 -18.01 39.66
C PHE A 55 -11.70 -17.49 38.52
N ASP A 56 -10.49 -18.01 38.43
CA ASP A 56 -9.59 -17.83 37.29
C ASP A 56 -9.69 -19.12 36.46
N PRO A 57 -10.46 -19.14 35.34
CA PRO A 57 -10.60 -20.35 34.54
C PRO A 57 -9.25 -20.68 33.89
N THR A 58 -8.75 -21.90 34.12
CA THR A 58 -7.60 -22.40 33.37
C THR A 58 -8.02 -22.65 31.92
N VAL A 59 -7.08 -22.59 30.97
CA VAL A 59 -7.27 -22.92 29.53
C VAL A 59 -8.03 -24.23 29.28
N ASP A 60 -7.96 -25.16 30.23
CA ASP A 60 -8.71 -26.42 30.21
C ASP A 60 -10.24 -26.24 30.30
N GLU A 61 -10.74 -25.02 30.49
CA GLU A 61 -12.16 -24.68 30.63
C GLU A 61 -12.67 -23.67 29.57
N LEU A 62 -11.79 -23.17 28.68
CA LEU A 62 -12.18 -22.19 27.65
C LEU A 62 -12.55 -22.89 26.32
N PRO A 63 -13.67 -22.49 25.68
CA PRO A 63 -13.96 -22.91 24.32
C PRO A 63 -12.86 -22.52 23.35
N ILE A 64 -12.55 -23.42 22.42
CA ILE A 64 -11.62 -23.18 21.31
C ILE A 64 -12.29 -23.54 20.00
N ALA A 65 -11.80 -22.94 18.92
CA ALA A 65 -12.13 -23.32 17.56
C ALA A 65 -10.87 -23.46 16.72
N TYR A 66 -10.95 -24.25 15.67
CA TYR A 66 -9.91 -24.35 14.64
C TYR A 66 -10.51 -24.83 13.33
N VAL A 67 -9.84 -24.48 12.23
CA VAL A 67 -10.19 -25.00 10.91
C VAL A 67 -9.49 -26.34 10.68
N ARG A 68 -10.25 -27.35 10.27
CA ARG A 68 -9.74 -28.65 9.83
C ARG A 68 -9.96 -28.78 8.33
N ARG A 69 -8.90 -28.95 7.55
CA ARG A 69 -8.96 -29.13 6.09
C ARG A 69 -8.11 -30.30 5.62
N PRO A 70 -8.42 -30.93 4.48
CA PRO A 70 -7.47 -31.79 3.78
C PRO A 70 -6.17 -31.05 3.51
N ALA A 71 -5.05 -31.79 3.41
CA ALA A 71 -3.83 -31.20 2.90
C ALA A 71 -4.09 -30.65 1.47
N PRO A 72 -3.76 -29.38 1.19
CA PRO A 72 -4.01 -28.77 -0.11
C PRO A 72 -3.02 -29.36 -1.11
N LEU A 73 -3.46 -30.35 -1.90
CA LEU A 73 -2.62 -31.06 -2.86
C LEU A 73 -3.13 -30.86 -4.29
N ASP A 74 -2.22 -30.65 -5.23
CA ASP A 74 -2.54 -30.64 -6.66
C ASP A 74 -2.80 -32.07 -7.20
N ASN A 75 -3.17 -32.17 -8.48
CA ASN A 75 -3.42 -33.46 -9.14
C ASN A 75 -2.19 -34.39 -9.22
N ASN A 76 -0.99 -33.86 -8.94
CA ASN A 76 0.27 -34.59 -8.92
C ASN A 76 0.74 -34.89 -7.48
N ASN A 77 -0.10 -34.64 -6.47
CA ASN A 77 0.21 -34.73 -5.04
C ASN A 77 1.30 -33.76 -4.54
N ASN A 78 1.53 -32.65 -5.23
CA ASN A 78 2.36 -31.56 -4.71
C ASN A 78 1.55 -30.67 -3.79
N LEU A 79 2.19 -30.10 -2.77
CA LEU A 79 1.57 -29.14 -1.87
C LEU A 79 1.22 -27.84 -2.63
N ILE A 80 -0.03 -27.39 -2.51
CA ILE A 80 -0.47 -26.05 -2.89
C ILE A 80 -0.33 -25.18 -1.64
N GLU A 81 0.58 -24.21 -1.70
CA GLU A 81 0.95 -23.39 -0.55
C GLU A 81 0.31 -22.01 -0.59
N SER A 82 0.04 -21.46 0.59
CA SER A 82 -0.62 -20.17 0.77
C SER A 82 0.35 -19.07 0.40
N ASP A 83 -0.10 -18.15 -0.44
CA ASP A 83 0.60 -16.90 -0.70
C ASP A 83 -0.09 -15.78 0.08
N LEU A 84 0.66 -15.06 0.92
CA LEU A 84 0.13 -13.90 1.65
C LEU A 84 -0.34 -12.78 0.70
N ARG A 85 0.09 -12.80 -0.57
CA ARG A 85 -0.33 -11.87 -1.64
C ARG A 85 -1.58 -12.33 -2.38
N ASP A 86 -2.01 -13.58 -2.19
CA ASP A 86 -3.30 -14.09 -2.66
C ASP A 86 -4.14 -14.63 -1.49
N PRO A 87 -4.57 -13.74 -0.59
CA PRO A 87 -5.25 -14.14 0.64
C PRO A 87 -6.68 -14.65 0.40
N VAL A 88 -7.23 -14.60 -0.81
CA VAL A 88 -8.61 -15.07 -1.11
C VAL A 88 -8.64 -16.45 -1.77
N GLU A 89 -7.48 -17.09 -1.94
CA GLU A 89 -7.37 -18.42 -2.54
C GLU A 89 -8.35 -19.41 -1.90
N PHE A 90 -9.15 -20.08 -2.74
CA PHE A 90 -10.15 -21.06 -2.33
C PHE A 90 -9.55 -22.47 -2.23
N ARG A 91 -9.74 -23.13 -1.09
CA ARG A 91 -9.21 -24.47 -0.79
C ARG A 91 -10.32 -25.39 -0.23
N PRO A 92 -11.01 -26.15 -1.08
CA PRO A 92 -12.21 -26.87 -0.70
C PRO A 92 -11.97 -27.96 0.38
N GLY A 93 -13.02 -28.23 1.15
CA GLY A 93 -13.08 -29.30 2.15
C GLY A 93 -12.72 -28.87 3.57
N ALA A 94 -12.67 -27.57 3.86
CA ALA A 94 -12.39 -27.09 5.21
C ALA A 94 -13.63 -27.09 6.11
N HIS A 95 -13.44 -27.39 7.40
CA HIS A 95 -14.49 -27.45 8.41
C HIS A 95 -14.11 -26.65 9.65
N LEU A 96 -15.05 -25.92 10.23
CA LEU A 96 -14.86 -25.24 11.50
C LEU A 96 -15.24 -26.17 12.65
N ILE A 97 -14.24 -26.51 13.46
CA ILE A 97 -14.40 -27.40 14.61
C ILE A 97 -14.37 -26.57 15.89
N VAL A 98 -15.34 -26.79 16.77
CA VAL A 98 -15.41 -26.18 18.10
C VAL A 98 -15.30 -27.25 19.17
N LYS A 99 -14.47 -27.00 20.19
CA LYS A 99 -14.37 -27.83 21.41
C LYS A 99 -14.69 -26.96 22.61
N ALA A 100 -15.37 -27.54 23.61
CA ALA A 100 -15.71 -26.83 24.85
C ALA A 100 -14.48 -26.54 25.75
N ALA A 101 -13.35 -27.21 25.49
CA ALA A 101 -12.11 -27.10 26.24
C ALA A 101 -10.91 -27.47 25.36
N ALA A 102 -9.74 -26.89 25.64
CA ALA A 102 -8.47 -27.21 24.99
C ALA A 102 -7.87 -28.54 25.50
N SER A 103 -8.61 -29.64 25.36
CA SER A 103 -8.22 -30.98 25.82
C SER A 103 -8.40 -32.03 24.72
N LEU A 104 -7.48 -33.00 24.67
CA LEU A 104 -7.56 -34.16 23.79
C LEU A 104 -8.87 -34.94 23.94
N SER A 105 -9.43 -34.96 25.16
CA SER A 105 -10.65 -35.70 25.47
C SER A 105 -11.94 -34.93 25.21
N ALA A 106 -11.86 -33.62 24.93
CA ALA A 106 -13.03 -32.80 24.68
C ALA A 106 -13.68 -33.15 23.33
N ALA A 107 -15.01 -33.27 23.33
CA ALA A 107 -15.77 -33.59 22.12
C ALA A 107 -15.64 -32.47 21.07
N GLU A 108 -15.51 -32.88 19.81
CA GLU A 108 -15.51 -31.98 18.66
C GLU A 108 -16.93 -31.77 18.16
N LEU A 109 -17.29 -30.52 17.87
CA LEU A 109 -18.49 -30.14 17.15
C LEU A 109 -18.08 -29.52 15.81
N ASP A 110 -18.52 -30.13 14.71
CA ASP A 110 -18.36 -29.58 13.38
C ASP A 110 -19.51 -28.61 13.08
N VAL A 111 -19.19 -27.32 13.01
CA VAL A 111 -20.19 -26.23 12.94
C VAL A 111 -20.63 -25.98 11.49
N THR A 112 -19.80 -26.33 10.52
CA THR A 112 -20.03 -26.04 9.10
C THR A 112 -20.46 -27.25 8.27
N ALA A 113 -20.33 -28.48 8.78
CA ALA A 113 -20.72 -29.70 8.07
C ALA A 113 -22.15 -29.68 7.51
N ALA A 114 -23.09 -29.06 8.21
CA ALA A 114 -24.49 -28.96 7.77
C ALA A 114 -24.73 -27.92 6.67
N ILE A 115 -23.75 -27.03 6.42
CA ILE A 115 -23.85 -25.93 5.44
C ILE A 115 -23.13 -26.28 4.16
N ILE A 116 -21.86 -26.68 4.26
CA ILE A 116 -20.97 -26.81 3.09
C ILE A 116 -20.64 -28.25 2.71
N GLY A 117 -21.03 -29.25 3.52
CA GLY A 117 -20.56 -30.62 3.30
C GLY A 117 -19.03 -30.65 3.23
N ASP A 118 -18.47 -31.22 2.15
CA ASP A 118 -17.03 -31.30 1.89
C ASP A 118 -16.58 -30.37 0.73
N THR A 119 -17.43 -29.46 0.25
CA THR A 119 -17.16 -28.64 -0.95
C THR A 119 -16.74 -27.21 -0.64
N GLY A 120 -17.18 -26.62 0.47
CA GLY A 120 -16.81 -25.26 0.85
C GLY A 120 -15.44 -25.12 1.51
N ASP A 121 -15.07 -23.88 1.82
CA ASP A 121 -13.84 -23.52 2.55
C ASP A 121 -14.19 -22.57 3.71
N VAL A 122 -13.38 -22.59 4.78
CA VAL A 122 -13.60 -21.86 6.03
C VAL A 122 -12.26 -21.32 6.52
N ARG A 123 -12.26 -20.12 7.10
CA ARG A 123 -11.05 -19.51 7.68
C ARG A 123 -11.34 -18.44 8.72
N ASP A 124 -10.28 -17.99 9.37
CA ASP A 124 -10.24 -16.84 10.28
C ASP A 124 -11.34 -16.82 11.37
N PRO A 125 -11.51 -17.89 12.17
CA PRO A 125 -12.48 -17.87 13.26
C PRO A 125 -12.01 -16.96 14.40
N GLU A 126 -12.92 -16.16 14.97
CA GLU A 126 -12.63 -15.25 16.08
C GLU A 126 -13.80 -15.24 17.08
N PHE A 127 -13.50 -15.36 18.38
CA PHE A 127 -14.52 -15.30 19.42
C PHE A 127 -14.88 -13.88 19.80
N ASN A 128 -16.15 -13.65 20.14
CA ASN A 128 -16.55 -12.41 20.77
C ASN A 128 -16.03 -12.33 22.23
N TYR A 129 -16.13 -11.14 22.82
CA TYR A 129 -15.60 -10.82 24.16
C TYR A 129 -15.94 -11.85 25.23
N ASN A 130 -17.19 -12.31 25.30
CA ASN A 130 -17.66 -13.23 26.33
C ASN A 130 -17.60 -14.72 25.91
N GLY A 131 -17.03 -15.03 24.75
CA GLY A 131 -16.86 -16.41 24.26
C GLY A 131 -18.17 -17.12 23.88
N THR A 132 -19.28 -16.40 23.75
CA THR A 132 -20.59 -17.01 23.43
C THR A 132 -20.91 -17.01 21.95
N ARG A 133 -20.14 -16.27 21.14
CA ARG A 133 -20.29 -16.20 19.69
C ARG A 133 -18.95 -16.28 19.01
N LEU A 134 -18.96 -16.84 17.81
CA LEU A 134 -17.79 -17.04 16.97
C LEU A 134 -18.10 -16.47 15.58
N VAL A 135 -17.29 -15.54 15.10
CA VAL A 135 -17.35 -15.02 13.73
C VAL A 135 -16.28 -15.71 12.89
N PHE A 136 -16.53 -15.94 11.60
CA PHE A 136 -15.58 -16.59 10.69
C PHE A 136 -15.92 -16.27 9.22
N SER A 137 -14.99 -16.52 8.32
CA SER A 137 -15.17 -16.39 6.88
C SER A 137 -15.52 -17.76 6.27
N LEU A 138 -16.51 -17.81 5.39
CA LEU A 138 -17.00 -19.02 4.74
C LEU A 138 -17.12 -18.79 3.23
N PHE A 139 -16.59 -19.70 2.45
CA PHE A 139 -16.84 -19.82 1.01
C PHE A 139 -17.72 -21.04 0.78
N MET A 140 -18.86 -20.87 0.11
CA MET A 140 -19.75 -21.97 -0.24
C MET A 140 -19.75 -22.18 -1.76
N GLU A 141 -19.47 -23.41 -2.21
CA GLU A 141 -19.74 -23.83 -3.58
C GLU A 141 -21.24 -24.15 -3.68
N ASP A 142 -22.01 -23.42 -4.49
CA ASP A 142 -23.44 -23.72 -4.73
C ASP A 142 -23.70 -23.89 -6.23
N ASP A 143 -24.11 -25.10 -6.61
CA ASP A 143 -24.56 -25.47 -7.95
C ASP A 143 -25.70 -24.55 -8.51
N ASN A 144 -26.38 -23.78 -7.65
CA ASN A 144 -27.45 -22.84 -7.99
C ASN A 144 -27.09 -21.35 -7.83
N MET A 145 -25.94 -21.02 -7.23
CA MET A 145 -25.40 -19.66 -7.28
C MET A 145 -24.62 -19.51 -8.59
N GLY A 146 -24.72 -18.35 -9.23
CA GLY A 146 -24.09 -18.10 -10.53
C GLY A 146 -22.57 -17.98 -10.42
N ALA A 147 -21.95 -17.20 -11.32
CA ALA A 147 -20.52 -16.89 -11.30
C ALA A 147 -20.09 -15.96 -10.12
N ASP A 148 -20.81 -16.01 -9.00
CA ASP A 148 -20.84 -15.02 -7.91
C ASP A 148 -20.37 -15.62 -6.56
N GLU A 149 -19.58 -16.70 -6.58
CA GLU A 149 -19.07 -17.35 -5.37
C GLU A 149 -17.94 -16.52 -4.73
N THR A 150 -18.15 -16.05 -3.50
CA THR A 150 -17.24 -15.16 -2.78
C THR A 150 -17.09 -15.59 -1.31
N TRP A 151 -16.06 -15.06 -0.64
CA TRP A 151 -15.90 -15.23 0.80
C TRP A 151 -16.90 -14.33 1.53
N ASP A 152 -17.62 -14.89 2.49
CA ASP A 152 -18.65 -14.19 3.27
C ASP A 152 -18.45 -14.37 4.78
N ILE A 153 -18.95 -13.42 5.56
CA ILE A 153 -18.85 -13.45 7.03
C ILE A 153 -20.06 -14.14 7.67
N TYR A 154 -19.79 -15.12 8.52
CA TYR A 154 -20.77 -15.91 9.28
C TYR A 154 -20.57 -15.75 10.79
N GLU A 155 -21.65 -15.94 11.53
CA GLU A 155 -21.66 -15.97 13.00
C GLU A 155 -22.28 -17.28 13.49
N TYR A 156 -21.57 -17.97 14.38
CA TYR A 156 -22.09 -19.08 15.18
C TYR A 156 -22.38 -18.60 16.61
N ASN A 157 -23.61 -18.81 17.08
CA ASN A 157 -23.98 -18.59 18.47
C ASN A 157 -23.91 -19.91 19.24
N LEU A 158 -22.94 -20.03 20.15
CA LEU A 158 -22.69 -21.24 20.93
C LEU A 158 -23.81 -21.55 21.92
N THR A 159 -24.69 -20.59 22.21
CA THR A 159 -25.83 -20.77 23.13
C THR A 159 -27.07 -21.36 22.44
N GLN A 160 -27.03 -21.52 21.11
CA GLN A 160 -28.11 -22.04 20.30
C GLN A 160 -27.69 -23.34 19.61
N PRO A 161 -28.61 -24.29 19.37
CA PRO A 161 -28.29 -25.49 18.60
C PRO A 161 -27.98 -25.13 17.13
N LEU A 162 -27.24 -26.00 16.44
CA LEU A 162 -27.08 -25.91 14.99
C LEU A 162 -28.45 -26.04 14.31
N SER A 163 -28.70 -25.19 13.31
CA SER A 163 -29.96 -25.16 12.58
C SER A 163 -29.75 -24.58 11.19
N GLN A 164 -30.38 -25.19 10.19
CA GLN A 164 -30.47 -24.68 8.82
C GLN A 164 -31.92 -24.32 8.46
N SER A 165 -32.78 -24.14 9.47
CA SER A 165 -34.17 -23.74 9.25
C SER A 165 -34.23 -22.26 8.93
N ALA A 166 -34.92 -21.91 7.83
CA ALA A 166 -35.09 -20.53 7.40
C ALA A 166 -35.53 -19.59 8.55
N GLY A 167 -34.76 -18.53 8.78
CA GLY A 167 -35.00 -17.54 9.86
C GLY A 167 -34.53 -17.96 11.25
N ASN A 168 -33.93 -19.14 11.41
CA ASN A 168 -33.28 -19.63 12.63
C ASN A 168 -31.96 -20.33 12.29
N GLU A 169 -31.25 -19.85 11.28
CA GLU A 169 -29.96 -20.38 10.85
C GLU A 169 -28.93 -20.18 11.97
N ASN A 170 -28.15 -21.23 12.26
CA ASN A 170 -27.02 -21.18 13.18
C ASN A 170 -25.99 -22.25 12.75
N PRO A 171 -24.81 -21.85 12.25
CA PRO A 171 -24.38 -20.46 12.06
C PRO A 171 -25.19 -19.75 10.96
N ARG A 172 -25.24 -18.42 11.06
CA ARG A 172 -25.94 -17.53 10.11
C ARG A 172 -24.95 -16.70 9.33
N ARG A 173 -25.25 -16.38 8.07
CA ARG A 173 -24.57 -15.34 7.31
C ARG A 173 -24.93 -13.97 7.91
N ILE A 174 -23.94 -13.14 8.22
CA ILE A 174 -24.19 -11.82 8.82
C ILE A 174 -24.58 -10.82 7.75
N MET A 175 -23.78 -10.75 6.69
CA MET A 175 -23.99 -9.81 5.59
C MET A 175 -24.94 -10.43 4.57
N ILE A 176 -26.17 -9.94 4.53
CA ILE A 176 -27.14 -10.24 3.46
C ILE A 176 -27.22 -8.97 2.60
N ILE A 177 -26.15 -8.65 1.88
CA ILE A 177 -26.14 -7.47 1.01
C ILE A 177 -26.10 -7.91 -0.45
N ASP A 178 -27.19 -7.58 -1.14
CA ASP A 178 -27.34 -7.59 -2.60
C ASP A 178 -26.77 -6.25 -3.13
N ASP A 179 -25.45 -6.06 -2.99
CA ASP A 179 -24.75 -4.87 -3.48
C ASP A 179 -24.27 -5.14 -4.91
N ALA A 180 -24.27 -4.10 -5.75
CA ALA A 180 -23.79 -4.20 -7.14
C ALA A 180 -22.30 -4.56 -7.28
N ILE A 181 -21.54 -4.53 -6.16
CA ILE A 181 -20.13 -4.92 -6.10
C ILE A 181 -20.03 -6.07 -5.10
N LEU A 182 -19.98 -7.30 -5.61
CA LEU A 182 -19.60 -8.49 -4.85
C LEU A 182 -18.14 -8.39 -4.42
N GLY A 183 -17.79 -8.98 -3.30
CA GLY A 183 -16.41 -8.97 -2.82
C GLY A 183 -16.13 -10.09 -1.85
N HIS A 184 -14.85 -10.45 -1.73
CA HIS A 184 -14.38 -11.42 -0.76
C HIS A 184 -14.19 -10.74 0.59
N ASP A 185 -14.89 -11.23 1.62
CA ASP A 185 -14.87 -10.73 2.98
C ASP A 185 -14.15 -11.76 3.89
N ILE A 186 -12.96 -11.41 4.41
CA ILE A 186 -12.10 -12.31 5.20
C ILE A 186 -11.55 -11.65 6.49
N GLY A 187 -10.95 -12.44 7.39
CA GLY A 187 -10.32 -11.94 8.62
C GLY A 187 -11.23 -11.16 9.58
N PRO A 188 -12.45 -11.63 9.92
CA PRO A 188 -13.35 -10.87 10.77
C PRO A 188 -12.95 -10.88 12.25
N SER A 189 -13.07 -9.74 12.92
CA SER A 189 -12.93 -9.61 14.37
C SER A 189 -14.03 -8.73 14.97
N TYR A 190 -14.37 -8.98 16.24
CA TYR A 190 -15.37 -8.19 16.95
C TYR A 190 -14.80 -6.87 17.47
N LEU A 191 -15.60 -5.81 17.30
CA LEU A 191 -15.36 -4.49 17.89
C LEU A 191 -16.41 -4.16 18.98
N PRO A 192 -16.08 -3.23 19.90
CA PRO A 192 -17.02 -2.70 20.88
C PRO A 192 -18.21 -2.05 20.18
N GLY A 193 -19.40 -2.16 20.78
CA GLY A 193 -20.59 -1.52 20.24
C GLY A 193 -21.30 -2.35 19.19
N ASN A 194 -21.19 -3.68 19.28
CA ASN A 194 -21.84 -4.63 18.38
C ASN A 194 -21.45 -4.41 16.90
N ARG A 195 -20.15 -4.25 16.63
CA ARG A 195 -19.59 -4.13 15.27
C ARG A 195 -18.59 -5.25 14.97
N ILE A 196 -18.36 -5.48 13.69
CA ILE A 196 -17.33 -6.38 13.16
C ILE A 196 -16.41 -5.57 12.26
N ILE A 197 -15.12 -5.83 12.35
CA ILE A 197 -14.08 -5.33 11.45
C ILE A 197 -13.51 -6.50 10.65
N PHE A 198 -13.13 -6.28 9.40
CA PHE A 198 -12.69 -7.35 8.50
C PHE A 198 -11.99 -6.76 7.27
N SER A 199 -11.31 -7.59 6.49
CA SER A 199 -10.73 -7.22 5.21
C SER A 199 -11.68 -7.58 4.07
N SER A 200 -11.87 -6.68 3.10
CA SER A 200 -12.82 -6.87 2.00
C SER A 200 -12.36 -6.25 0.69
N THR A 201 -12.67 -6.92 -0.43
CA THR A 201 -12.46 -6.40 -1.79
C THR A 201 -13.62 -5.51 -2.26
N ARG A 202 -14.67 -5.35 -1.43
CA ARG A 202 -15.75 -4.40 -1.72
C ARG A 202 -15.18 -2.99 -1.74
N ALA A 203 -15.52 -2.23 -2.78
CA ALA A 203 -14.91 -0.93 -3.03
C ALA A 203 -15.96 0.15 -3.26
N LYS A 204 -17.08 0.13 -2.52
CA LYS A 204 -18.23 1.04 -2.77
C LYS A 204 -17.85 2.52 -2.65
N ARG A 205 -17.01 2.87 -1.67
CA ARG A 205 -16.53 4.25 -1.49
C ARG A 205 -15.54 4.62 -2.59
N THR A 206 -14.53 3.79 -2.83
CA THR A 206 -13.58 3.96 -3.96
C THR A 206 -14.31 4.13 -5.30
N GLY A 207 -15.27 3.27 -5.61
CA GLY A 207 -16.08 3.33 -6.82
C GLY A 207 -16.94 4.59 -6.91
N SER A 208 -17.50 5.06 -5.79
CA SER A 208 -18.24 6.35 -5.78
C SER A 208 -17.33 7.54 -6.11
N ILE A 209 -16.09 7.53 -5.62
CA ILE A 209 -15.10 8.56 -5.92
C ILE A 209 -14.70 8.49 -7.41
N ALA A 210 -14.47 7.29 -7.94
CA ALA A 210 -14.16 7.11 -9.36
C ALA A 210 -15.28 7.63 -10.28
N LEU A 211 -16.55 7.42 -9.91
CA LEU A 211 -17.70 7.97 -10.63
C LEU A 211 -17.76 9.52 -10.55
N ASP A 212 -17.55 10.08 -9.36
CA ASP A 212 -17.54 11.54 -9.16
C ASP A 212 -16.40 12.23 -9.96
N GLU A 213 -15.30 11.52 -10.19
CA GLU A 213 -14.16 11.94 -11.03
C GLU A 213 -14.43 11.81 -12.54
N GLY A 214 -15.56 11.22 -12.95
CA GLY A 214 -15.95 11.00 -14.34
C GLY A 214 -15.52 9.65 -14.93
N GLY A 215 -15.07 8.71 -14.10
CA GLY A 215 -14.71 7.34 -14.47
C GLY A 215 -15.84 6.34 -14.24
N SER A 216 -15.46 5.08 -13.95
CA SER A 216 -16.37 3.96 -13.69
C SER A 216 -16.13 3.38 -12.29
N ALA A 217 -17.16 2.83 -11.65
CA ALA A 217 -17.02 2.13 -10.37
C ALA A 217 -16.62 0.66 -10.60
N PHE A 218 -15.57 0.22 -9.91
CA PHE A 218 -15.09 -1.16 -9.90
C PHE A 218 -14.33 -1.45 -8.59
N SER A 219 -14.15 -2.73 -8.27
CA SER A 219 -13.19 -3.15 -7.24
C SER A 219 -11.77 -3.07 -7.81
N PRO A 220 -10.84 -2.36 -7.16
CA PRO A 220 -9.50 -2.18 -7.67
C PRO A 220 -8.67 -3.45 -7.51
N THR A 221 -7.77 -3.68 -8.46
CA THR A 221 -6.70 -4.68 -8.34
C THR A 221 -5.54 -4.12 -7.52
N ILE A 222 -4.67 -5.02 -7.05
CA ILE A 222 -3.44 -4.64 -6.35
C ILE A 222 -2.53 -3.79 -7.25
N GLU A 223 -1.63 -2.99 -6.65
CA GLU A 223 -0.62 -2.20 -7.37
C GLU A 223 0.46 -3.07 -8.03
N ALA A 224 0.06 -3.81 -9.06
CA ALA A 224 0.90 -4.59 -9.93
C ALA A 224 0.42 -4.44 -11.38
N ASN A 225 1.33 -4.64 -12.32
CA ASN A 225 0.99 -4.63 -13.74
C ASN A 225 0.12 -5.85 -14.07
N ASN A 226 -1.01 -5.61 -14.76
CA ASN A 226 -1.93 -6.63 -15.29
C ASN A 226 -2.33 -7.69 -14.25
N SER A 227 -2.67 -7.24 -13.05
CA SER A 227 -3.06 -8.12 -11.95
C SER A 227 -4.56 -8.39 -11.96
N GLU A 228 -4.95 -9.66 -11.80
CA GLU A 228 -6.34 -10.09 -11.55
C GLU A 228 -6.66 -10.15 -10.04
N THR A 229 -5.69 -9.87 -9.18
CA THR A 229 -5.86 -9.95 -7.73
C THR A 229 -6.48 -8.66 -7.21
N LEU A 230 -7.70 -8.75 -6.68
CA LEU A 230 -8.39 -7.60 -6.08
C LEU A 230 -7.73 -7.17 -4.76
N ALA A 231 -7.57 -5.86 -4.58
CA ALA A 231 -7.04 -5.30 -3.34
C ALA A 231 -8.03 -5.48 -2.18
N LEU A 232 -7.51 -5.83 -1.00
CA LEU A 232 -8.30 -5.97 0.23
C LEU A 232 -8.07 -4.75 1.10
N ASN A 233 -9.15 -4.12 1.54
CA ASN A 233 -9.09 -3.01 2.48
C ASN A 233 -9.94 -3.31 3.72
N ILE A 234 -9.62 -2.65 4.83
CA ILE A 234 -10.33 -2.86 6.09
C ILE A 234 -11.69 -2.19 6.02
N HIS A 235 -12.71 -2.94 6.42
CA HIS A 235 -14.10 -2.53 6.50
C HIS A 235 -14.67 -2.78 7.88
N SER A 236 -15.75 -2.08 8.21
CA SER A 236 -16.54 -2.39 9.40
C SER A 236 -18.03 -2.38 9.11
N MET A 237 -18.80 -3.15 9.89
CA MET A 237 -20.26 -3.22 9.79
C MET A 237 -20.89 -3.51 11.15
N ASP A 238 -22.22 -3.42 11.23
CA ASP A 238 -22.99 -3.84 12.40
C ASP A 238 -23.01 -5.38 12.51
N ALA A 239 -22.63 -5.91 13.66
CA ALA A 239 -22.61 -7.35 13.92
C ALA A 239 -24.01 -7.99 13.90
N ALA A 240 -25.06 -7.19 14.10
CA ALA A 240 -26.43 -7.70 14.13
C ALA A 240 -26.90 -8.22 12.76
N ASN A 241 -26.53 -7.57 11.66
CA ASN A 241 -27.12 -7.80 10.35
C ASN A 241 -26.27 -7.31 9.16
N GLY A 242 -25.01 -6.91 9.40
CA GLY A 242 -24.13 -6.38 8.37
C GLY A 242 -24.49 -4.98 7.84
N ALA A 243 -25.45 -4.29 8.45
CA ALA A 243 -25.78 -2.91 8.08
C ALA A 243 -24.62 -1.95 8.38
N ASN A 244 -24.71 -0.71 7.88
CA ASN A 244 -23.72 0.35 8.10
C ASN A 244 -22.29 -0.05 7.68
N LEU A 245 -22.17 -0.82 6.59
CA LEU A 245 -20.90 -1.19 5.98
C LEU A 245 -20.10 0.07 5.59
N GLN A 246 -18.86 0.15 6.04
CA GLN A 246 -17.95 1.29 5.83
C GLN A 246 -16.55 0.82 5.47
N GLN A 247 -15.99 1.37 4.39
CA GLN A 247 -14.58 1.21 4.01
C GLN A 247 -13.71 2.17 4.85
N LEU A 248 -12.76 1.60 5.59
CA LEU A 248 -11.90 2.32 6.55
C LEU A 248 -10.50 2.60 5.99
N THR A 249 -9.98 1.73 5.12
CA THR A 249 -8.68 1.93 4.46
C THR A 249 -8.80 1.93 2.94
N PHE A 250 -7.77 2.46 2.27
CA PHE A 250 -7.75 2.70 0.82
C PHE A 250 -6.37 2.38 0.23
N ASN A 251 -5.67 1.41 0.82
CA ASN A 251 -4.38 0.95 0.30
C ASN A 251 -4.57 0.40 -1.12
N MET A 252 -3.53 0.55 -1.96
CA MET A 252 -3.52 -0.01 -3.31
C MET A 252 -3.04 -1.48 -3.34
N SER A 253 -2.66 -2.04 -2.20
CA SER A 253 -2.42 -3.48 -1.99
C SER A 253 -3.34 -3.99 -0.87
N HIS A 254 -2.93 -5.02 -0.12
CA HIS A 254 -3.75 -5.59 0.94
C HIS A 254 -3.54 -4.92 2.30
N ASP A 255 -4.64 -4.72 3.02
CA ASP A 255 -4.68 -4.57 4.47
C ASP A 255 -5.42 -5.80 5.04
N LEU A 256 -4.76 -6.57 5.91
CA LEU A 256 -5.14 -7.92 6.37
C LEU A 256 -5.13 -8.05 7.89
N ASP A 257 -5.80 -9.08 8.39
CA ASP A 257 -5.80 -9.52 9.79
C ASP A 257 -6.09 -8.39 10.81
N PRO A 258 -7.20 -7.63 10.67
CA PRO A 258 -7.51 -6.54 11.57
C PRO A 258 -7.92 -7.04 12.96
N VAL A 259 -7.21 -6.60 14.00
CA VAL A 259 -7.50 -6.92 15.40
C VAL A 259 -7.52 -5.65 16.26
N MET A 260 -8.34 -5.63 17.31
CA MET A 260 -8.36 -4.51 18.26
C MET A 260 -7.24 -4.61 19.30
N ILE A 261 -6.49 -3.53 19.47
CA ILE A 261 -5.53 -3.33 20.55
C ILE A 261 -6.28 -3.04 21.85
N ARG A 262 -5.99 -3.79 22.92
CA ARG A 262 -6.66 -3.69 24.23
C ARG A 262 -5.69 -3.34 25.34
N SER A 263 -4.50 -3.93 25.34
CA SER A 263 -3.56 -3.88 26.46
C SER A 263 -2.33 -3.01 26.18
N ILE A 264 -1.99 -2.75 24.91
CA ILE A 264 -0.78 -2.00 24.58
C ILE A 264 -0.93 -0.50 24.96
N PRO A 265 -0.03 0.05 25.81
CA PRO A 265 -0.08 1.44 26.23
C PRO A 265 -0.04 2.46 25.08
N ASN A 266 -0.88 3.49 25.17
CA ASN A 266 -1.03 4.58 24.19
C ASN A 266 -1.60 4.17 22.82
N LEU A 267 -1.92 2.88 22.63
CA LEU A 267 -2.54 2.35 21.43
C LEU A 267 -3.89 1.69 21.73
N GLN A 268 -4.38 1.75 22.98
CA GLN A 268 -5.63 1.11 23.37
C GLN A 268 -6.79 1.59 22.49
N TRP A 269 -7.62 0.63 22.08
CA TRP A 269 -8.79 0.82 21.22
C TRP A 269 -8.48 1.21 19.76
N GLN A 270 -7.22 1.22 19.36
CA GLN A 270 -6.85 1.25 17.94
C GLN A 270 -7.00 -0.14 17.32
N ILE A 271 -7.04 -0.18 16.00
CA ILE A 271 -7.03 -1.40 15.20
C ILE A 271 -5.60 -1.63 14.73
N MET A 272 -5.01 -2.75 15.09
CA MET A 272 -3.75 -3.26 14.53
C MET A 272 -4.05 -4.16 13.34
N PHE A 273 -3.21 -4.12 12.32
CA PHE A 273 -3.37 -4.95 11.13
C PHE A 273 -2.05 -5.11 10.39
N THR A 274 -1.98 -6.08 9.50
CA THR A 274 -0.88 -6.25 8.55
C THR A 274 -1.19 -5.46 7.28
N ARG A 275 -0.26 -4.63 6.82
CA ARG A 275 -0.36 -3.95 5.52
C ARG A 275 0.74 -4.41 4.59
N TRP A 276 0.37 -4.76 3.37
CA TRP A 276 1.30 -4.92 2.25
C TRP A 276 1.59 -3.57 1.60
N GLU A 277 2.84 -3.11 1.76
CA GLU A 277 3.38 -1.96 1.03
C GLU A 277 4.12 -2.49 -0.20
N ASN A 278 3.54 -2.29 -1.38
CA ASN A 278 4.10 -2.74 -2.66
C ASN A 278 4.37 -1.58 -3.64
N SER A 279 4.42 -0.35 -3.11
CA SER A 279 4.78 0.81 -3.92
C SER A 279 6.18 0.62 -4.52
N PRO A 280 6.49 1.18 -5.70
CA PRO A 280 7.75 0.95 -6.39
C PRO A 280 8.99 1.09 -5.50
N GLY A 281 9.83 0.04 -5.49
CA GLY A 281 11.02 -0.05 -4.63
C GLY A 281 10.75 -0.63 -3.23
N ARG A 282 9.50 -1.02 -2.93
CA ARG A 282 9.11 -1.73 -1.71
C ARG A 282 8.30 -2.96 -2.05
N ASN A 283 8.42 -3.99 -1.21
CA ASN A 283 7.59 -5.19 -1.27
C ASN A 283 7.67 -5.91 0.08
N GLN A 284 6.87 -5.44 1.05
CA GLN A 284 6.88 -6.01 2.40
C GLN A 284 5.55 -5.84 3.12
N MET A 285 5.27 -6.75 4.04
CA MET A 285 4.13 -6.75 4.94
C MET A 285 4.58 -6.41 6.35
N SER A 286 4.16 -5.25 6.83
CA SER A 286 4.53 -4.69 8.13
C SER A 286 3.28 -4.40 8.97
N LEU A 287 3.49 -4.08 10.24
CA LEU A 287 2.40 -3.80 11.17
C LEU A 287 2.00 -2.33 11.12
N TYR A 288 0.71 -2.08 11.04
CA TYR A 288 0.10 -0.75 11.08
C TYR A 288 -0.96 -0.69 12.16
N ALA A 289 -1.31 0.53 12.57
CA ALA A 289 -2.47 0.77 13.41
C ALA A 289 -3.26 2.00 12.96
N MET A 290 -4.54 2.06 13.29
CA MET A 290 -5.41 3.22 13.05
C MET A 290 -6.50 3.31 14.12
N ARG A 291 -7.13 4.48 14.26
CA ARG A 291 -8.39 4.56 15.01
C ARG A 291 -9.49 3.76 14.30
N PRO A 292 -10.52 3.27 15.00
CA PRO A 292 -11.54 2.44 14.36
C PRO A 292 -12.46 3.16 13.37
N ASP A 293 -12.32 4.48 13.19
CA ASP A 293 -12.92 5.25 12.09
C ASP A 293 -11.99 5.44 10.87
N GLY A 294 -10.81 4.84 10.89
CA GLY A 294 -9.80 4.94 9.84
C GLY A 294 -8.88 6.17 9.94
N THR A 295 -9.09 7.06 10.93
CA THR A 295 -8.21 8.22 11.16
C THR A 295 -6.93 7.83 11.92
N GLU A 296 -5.94 8.72 11.93
CA GLU A 296 -4.67 8.54 12.63
C GLU A 296 -3.97 7.23 12.27
N MET A 297 -3.89 6.95 10.98
CA MET A 297 -3.15 5.80 10.48
C MET A 297 -1.65 5.97 10.78
N ILE A 298 -1.06 4.97 11.43
CA ILE A 298 0.34 4.94 11.80
C ILE A 298 1.01 3.65 11.31
N HIS A 299 2.25 3.79 10.87
CA HIS A 299 3.16 2.65 10.78
C HIS A 299 3.53 2.25 12.21
N LEU A 300 3.22 1.01 12.60
CA LEU A 300 3.40 0.53 13.97
C LEU A 300 4.79 -0.07 14.16
N TYR A 301 5.19 -0.99 13.27
CA TYR A 301 6.49 -1.66 13.31
C TYR A 301 6.80 -2.36 11.98
N GLY A 302 8.05 -2.32 11.54
CA GLY A 302 8.56 -3.23 10.51
C GLY A 302 9.21 -2.57 9.30
N ALA A 303 9.19 -1.25 9.17
CA ALA A 303 9.73 -0.52 8.02
C ALA A 303 11.13 -0.98 7.57
N HIS A 304 11.98 -1.37 8.53
CA HIS A 304 13.35 -1.87 8.31
C HIS A 304 13.61 -3.24 8.93
N SER A 305 12.57 -3.97 9.33
CA SER A 305 12.71 -5.18 10.15
C SER A 305 12.31 -6.47 9.43
N ASN A 306 11.84 -6.37 8.18
CA ASN A 306 11.44 -7.50 7.36
C ASN A 306 12.64 -8.34 6.86
N ASN A 307 13.87 -7.80 6.75
CA ASN A 307 15.05 -8.56 6.26
C ASN A 307 15.85 -9.29 7.36
N LEU A 308 15.15 -9.76 8.39
CA LEU A 308 15.73 -10.42 9.57
C LEU A 308 15.29 -11.88 9.69
N GLY A 309 14.77 -12.46 8.61
CA GLY A 309 14.47 -13.87 8.51
C GLY A 309 15.73 -14.75 8.53
N THR A 310 15.53 -16.04 8.29
CA THR A 310 16.60 -17.04 8.19
C THR A 310 17.63 -16.59 7.14
N ALA A 311 18.91 -16.57 7.52
CA ALA A 311 19.99 -16.06 6.68
C ALA A 311 19.80 -14.60 6.16
N ASN A 312 19.09 -13.75 6.92
CA ASN A 312 18.72 -12.38 6.55
C ASN A 312 17.80 -12.30 5.31
N SER A 313 17.01 -13.34 5.07
CA SER A 313 15.94 -13.32 4.07
C SER A 313 14.80 -12.39 4.47
N ALA A 314 14.00 -12.00 3.48
CA ALA A 314 12.76 -11.27 3.71
C ALA A 314 11.75 -12.16 4.45
N MET A 315 11.15 -11.60 5.49
CA MET A 315 10.16 -12.19 6.37
C MET A 315 9.03 -11.18 6.52
N GLN A 316 7.81 -11.65 6.28
CA GLN A 316 6.55 -10.91 6.33
C GLN A 316 5.89 -11.11 7.69
N PHE A 317 5.25 -10.08 8.23
CA PHE A 317 4.48 -10.17 9.48
C PHE A 317 3.00 -10.38 9.19
N SER A 318 2.43 -11.48 9.70
CA SER A 318 1.02 -11.84 9.53
C SER A 318 0.40 -12.28 10.86
N GLN A 319 -0.94 -12.34 10.92
CA GLN A 319 -1.70 -12.79 12.10
C GLN A 319 -1.25 -12.10 13.42
N PRO A 320 -1.28 -10.76 13.49
CA PRO A 320 -0.82 -10.07 14.68
C PRO A 320 -1.82 -10.23 15.84
N HIS A 321 -1.34 -10.63 17.02
CA HIS A 321 -2.14 -10.73 18.24
C HIS A 321 -1.39 -10.19 19.45
N GLU A 322 -2.09 -9.51 20.36
CA GLU A 322 -1.49 -9.03 21.61
C GLU A 322 -1.10 -10.19 22.53
N THR A 323 -0.03 -10.02 23.31
CA THR A 323 0.34 -10.91 24.41
C THR A 323 -0.12 -10.34 25.77
N SER A 324 -0.08 -11.17 26.82
CA SER A 324 -0.39 -10.72 28.20
C SER A 324 0.54 -9.61 28.68
N ASP A 325 1.74 -9.53 28.12
CA ASP A 325 2.80 -8.60 28.52
C ASP A 325 2.70 -7.24 27.80
N GLY A 326 1.75 -7.09 26.87
CA GLY A 326 1.60 -5.86 26.06
C GLY A 326 2.59 -5.78 24.89
N ASP A 327 3.06 -6.92 24.40
CA ASP A 327 3.78 -7.07 23.14
C ASP A 327 2.83 -7.62 22.05
N VAL A 328 3.33 -7.72 20.81
CA VAL A 328 2.61 -8.30 19.68
C VAL A 328 3.28 -9.60 19.27
N LEU A 329 2.54 -10.70 19.23
CA LEU A 329 2.95 -11.92 18.56
C LEU A 329 2.51 -11.86 17.09
N VAL A 330 3.43 -12.19 16.18
CA VAL A 330 3.15 -12.33 14.75
C VAL A 330 3.68 -13.67 14.25
N LEU A 331 3.14 -14.16 13.13
CA LEU A 331 3.74 -15.24 12.37
C LEU A 331 4.67 -14.66 11.29
N GLY A 332 5.96 -14.91 11.43
CA GLY A 332 7.02 -14.50 10.49
C GLY A 332 7.32 -15.57 9.45
N ARG A 333 7.14 -15.27 8.16
CA ARG A 333 7.47 -16.18 7.04
C ARG A 333 7.72 -15.42 5.73
N ALA A 334 8.32 -16.05 4.73
CA ALA A 334 8.27 -15.54 3.36
C ALA A 334 6.81 -15.46 2.85
N PHE A 335 6.57 -14.76 1.73
CA PHE A 335 5.23 -14.62 1.15
C PHE A 335 4.54 -15.98 0.91
N ASP A 336 5.31 -16.95 0.41
CA ASP A 336 4.87 -18.30 0.04
C ASP A 336 5.98 -19.34 0.30
N GLN A 337 5.75 -20.59 -0.08
CA GLN A 337 6.78 -21.66 -0.14
C GLN A 337 7.44 -22.03 1.21
N THR A 338 6.72 -21.83 2.32
CA THR A 338 7.14 -22.22 3.68
C THR A 338 6.23 -23.30 4.29
N GLN A 339 5.61 -24.12 3.45
CA GLN A 339 4.61 -25.15 3.75
C GLN A 339 3.50 -24.67 4.69
N ASP A 340 2.89 -23.53 4.35
CA ASP A 340 1.80 -22.88 5.11
C ASP A 340 2.14 -22.54 6.57
N GLY A 341 3.44 -22.38 6.89
CA GLY A 341 3.86 -22.07 8.25
C GLY A 341 5.06 -21.14 8.33
N GLY A 342 5.27 -20.60 9.53
CA GLY A 342 6.33 -19.67 9.84
C GLY A 342 6.84 -19.80 11.27
N ASP A 343 7.67 -18.84 11.67
CA ASP A 343 8.20 -18.70 13.02
C ASP A 343 7.32 -17.74 13.84
N PRO A 344 6.84 -18.12 15.03
CA PRO A 344 6.20 -17.17 15.93
C PRO A 344 7.24 -16.19 16.47
N VAL A 345 7.01 -14.90 16.25
CA VAL A 345 7.90 -13.80 16.65
C VAL A 345 7.15 -12.87 17.58
N ILE A 346 7.75 -12.57 18.74
CA ILE A 346 7.29 -11.48 19.61
C ILE A 346 7.95 -10.18 19.15
N VAL A 347 7.17 -9.11 19.08
CA VAL A 347 7.55 -7.76 18.70
C VAL A 347 7.18 -6.80 19.84
N ASN A 348 8.17 -6.10 20.39
CA ASN A 348 7.99 -5.12 21.44
C ASN A 348 7.67 -3.73 20.86
N VAL A 349 6.44 -3.53 20.40
CA VAL A 349 6.00 -2.28 19.75
C VAL A 349 5.93 -1.08 20.73
N SER A 350 5.95 -1.33 22.04
CA SER A 350 5.99 -0.28 23.05
C SER A 350 7.38 0.37 23.15
N GLY A 351 8.44 -0.44 23.13
CA GLY A 351 9.84 -0.04 23.26
C GLY A 351 10.58 0.12 21.94
N TYR A 352 10.01 -0.33 20.82
CA TYR A 352 10.67 -0.29 19.51
C TYR A 352 9.69 0.11 18.41
N VAL A 353 10.25 0.67 17.35
CA VAL A 353 9.58 1.07 16.11
C VAL A 353 10.15 0.28 14.92
N ASP A 354 11.40 -0.17 15.05
CA ASP A 354 12.04 -1.21 14.25
C ASP A 354 12.97 -2.03 15.15
N ASN A 355 13.48 -3.16 14.66
CA ASN A 355 14.23 -4.13 15.45
C ASN A 355 15.43 -3.53 16.20
N THR A 356 16.08 -2.52 15.64
CA THR A 356 17.25 -1.87 16.24
C THR A 356 17.00 -0.40 16.59
N VAL A 357 15.75 0.05 16.51
CA VAL A 357 15.37 1.45 16.71
C VAL A 357 14.42 1.56 17.89
N GLY A 358 14.97 1.99 19.04
CA GLY A 358 14.22 2.20 20.27
C GLY A 358 13.26 3.39 20.23
N SER A 359 12.12 3.24 20.89
CA SER A 359 11.09 4.27 21.08
C SER A 359 11.42 5.20 22.27
N ASN A 360 10.54 6.17 22.56
CA ASN A 360 10.59 7.08 23.71
C ASN A 360 10.62 6.36 25.05
N SER A 361 10.02 5.17 25.14
CA SER A 361 10.06 4.37 26.36
C SER A 361 11.38 3.59 26.50
N ASN A 362 12.19 3.52 25.43
CA ASN A 362 13.48 2.83 25.40
C ASN A 362 14.55 3.64 24.61
N PRO A 363 14.93 4.83 25.09
CA PRO A 363 15.88 5.69 24.39
C PRO A 363 17.26 5.05 24.22
N GLY A 364 17.72 5.00 22.97
CA GLY A 364 19.00 4.39 22.61
C GLY A 364 19.00 2.85 22.62
N GLY A 365 17.83 2.20 22.67
CA GLY A 365 17.71 0.75 22.58
C GLY A 365 18.22 0.22 21.23
N GLY A 366 19.30 -0.57 21.24
CA GLY A 366 19.93 -1.13 20.04
C GLY A 366 19.36 -2.47 19.56
N GLY A 367 18.21 -2.87 20.10
CA GLY A 367 17.56 -4.15 19.79
C GLY A 367 18.03 -5.34 20.63
N PRO A 368 17.49 -6.55 20.36
CA PRO A 368 16.45 -6.78 19.35
C PRO A 368 15.06 -6.34 19.83
N GLY A 369 14.32 -5.66 18.96
CA GLY A 369 12.92 -5.29 19.16
C GLY A 369 11.94 -6.40 18.74
N GLN A 370 12.46 -7.43 18.04
CA GLN A 370 11.73 -8.65 17.73
C GLN A 370 12.55 -9.90 18.07
N SER A 371 11.89 -10.96 18.49
CA SER A 371 12.55 -12.23 18.77
C SER A 371 11.63 -13.42 18.52
N SER A 372 12.19 -14.48 17.93
CA SER A 372 11.53 -15.77 17.87
C SER A 372 11.18 -16.28 19.28
N VAL A 373 10.00 -16.87 19.42
CA VAL A 373 9.59 -17.58 20.65
C VAL A 373 9.56 -19.10 20.46
N SER A 374 10.00 -19.59 19.30
CA SER A 374 10.04 -21.02 19.06
C SER A 374 11.19 -21.70 19.79
N ASN A 375 10.96 -22.96 20.19
CA ASN A 375 11.99 -23.77 20.83
C ASN A 375 12.93 -24.40 19.79
N GLY A 376 13.94 -23.63 19.39
CA GLY A 376 14.92 -23.98 18.37
C GLY A 376 14.79 -23.11 17.13
N VAL A 377 15.40 -23.52 16.01
CA VAL A 377 15.43 -22.69 14.80
C VAL A 377 14.30 -23.12 13.87
N VAL A 378 13.31 -22.24 13.72
CA VAL A 378 12.29 -22.34 12.67
C VAL A 378 12.75 -21.52 11.47
N SER A 379 12.87 -22.17 10.32
CA SER A 379 13.22 -21.47 9.08
C SER A 379 12.03 -20.64 8.59
N THR A 380 12.31 -19.39 8.23
CA THR A 380 11.33 -18.45 7.66
C THR A 380 11.45 -18.32 6.14
N ASP A 381 12.34 -19.12 5.53
CA ASP A 381 12.62 -19.19 4.10
C ASP A 381 12.44 -20.63 3.58
N LEU A 382 12.96 -20.91 2.38
CA LEU A 382 12.87 -22.22 1.72
C LEU A 382 13.79 -23.29 2.33
N THR A 383 14.56 -22.96 3.37
CA THR A 383 15.45 -23.94 4.01
C THR A 383 14.69 -24.90 4.92
N LEU A 384 15.31 -26.04 5.21
CA LEU A 384 14.69 -27.08 6.02
C LEU A 384 14.50 -26.63 7.48
N SER A 385 13.26 -26.45 7.90
CA SER A 385 12.92 -26.02 9.25
C SER A 385 13.01 -27.15 10.29
N LEU A 386 14.20 -27.41 10.82
CA LEU A 386 14.47 -28.59 11.67
C LEU A 386 13.63 -28.65 12.95
N SER A 387 13.25 -27.49 13.53
CA SER A 387 12.39 -27.40 14.71
C SER A 387 10.89 -27.43 14.39
N GLY A 388 10.50 -27.71 13.15
CA GLY A 388 9.10 -27.69 12.71
C GLY A 388 8.65 -26.30 12.26
N ARG A 389 7.34 -26.09 12.16
CA ARG A 389 6.74 -24.84 11.67
C ARG A 389 5.35 -24.63 12.25
N TYR A 390 4.89 -23.39 12.27
CA TYR A 390 3.60 -23.00 12.86
C TYR A 390 2.70 -22.39 11.80
N SER A 391 1.46 -22.87 11.64
CA SER A 391 0.50 -22.26 10.71
C SER A 391 -0.37 -21.18 11.37
N SER A 392 -0.50 -21.22 12.69
CA SER A 392 -1.20 -20.21 13.49
C SER A 392 -0.80 -20.32 14.95
N VAL A 393 -0.64 -19.19 15.65
CA VAL A 393 -0.29 -19.14 17.08
C VAL A 393 -1.08 -18.02 17.75
N LEU A 394 -1.88 -18.36 18.76
CA LEU A 394 -2.67 -17.42 19.55
C LEU A 394 -2.19 -17.39 21.00
N PRO A 395 -1.66 -16.25 21.48
CA PRO A 395 -1.36 -16.08 22.91
C PRO A 395 -2.60 -16.30 23.77
N ILE A 396 -2.41 -16.90 24.93
CA ILE A 396 -3.46 -17.01 25.96
C ILE A 396 -3.27 -15.85 26.93
N LEU A 397 -4.31 -15.02 27.07
CA LEU A 397 -4.26 -13.79 27.86
C LEU A 397 -4.57 -13.99 29.35
N ASP A 398 -3.90 -14.97 29.96
CA ASP A 398 -4.03 -15.33 31.39
C ASP A 398 -2.74 -15.05 32.19
N GLY A 399 -1.75 -14.38 31.59
CA GLY A 399 -0.45 -14.11 32.21
C GLY A 399 0.48 -15.33 32.36
N THR A 400 0.11 -16.50 31.82
CA THR A 400 0.93 -17.72 31.94
C THR A 400 1.98 -17.90 30.85
N ASN A 401 2.05 -16.97 29.89
CA ASN A 401 2.90 -17.03 28.69
C ASN A 401 2.70 -18.33 27.87
N ARG A 402 1.44 -18.81 27.83
CA ARG A 402 1.03 -19.93 27.00
C ARG A 402 0.40 -19.45 25.71
N ALA A 403 0.39 -20.30 24.69
CA ALA A 403 -0.29 -20.08 23.43
C ALA A 403 -1.01 -21.34 22.96
N LEU A 404 -2.14 -21.18 22.28
CA LEU A 404 -2.71 -22.22 21.44
C LEU A 404 -2.00 -22.13 20.09
N ALA A 405 -1.48 -23.25 19.58
CA ALA A 405 -0.67 -23.26 18.37
C ALA A 405 -1.01 -24.43 17.47
N SER A 406 -1.08 -24.16 16.17
CA SER A 406 -1.08 -25.17 15.15
C SER A 406 0.36 -25.39 14.69
N TYR A 407 0.89 -26.56 14.98
CA TYR A 407 2.32 -26.87 14.86
C TYR A 407 2.53 -28.19 14.13
N SER A 408 3.50 -28.20 13.23
CA SER A 408 3.97 -29.40 12.53
C SER A 408 5.44 -29.63 12.78
N LEU A 409 5.81 -30.89 13.05
CA LEU A 409 7.19 -31.33 12.91
C LEU A 409 7.61 -31.32 11.44
N CYS A 410 8.92 -31.26 11.19
CA CYS A 410 9.48 -31.33 9.86
C CYS A 410 9.69 -32.79 9.44
N PHE A 411 9.24 -33.14 8.24
CA PHE A 411 9.35 -34.48 7.66
C PHE A 411 10.02 -34.46 6.28
N VAL A 412 10.76 -35.52 5.96
CA VAL A 412 11.40 -35.75 4.66
C VAL A 412 11.00 -37.13 4.14
N ASP A 413 10.59 -37.16 2.88
CA ASP A 413 10.35 -38.40 2.14
C ASP A 413 11.64 -38.87 1.49
N ILE A 414 12.07 -40.08 1.83
CA ILE A 414 13.25 -40.74 1.25
C ILE A 414 12.79 -41.82 0.28
N THR A 415 13.10 -41.63 -1.00
CA THR A 415 12.79 -42.60 -2.06
C THR A 415 13.93 -43.60 -2.22
N ASN A 416 13.64 -44.89 -2.09
CA ASN A 416 14.61 -45.94 -2.37
C ASN A 416 14.72 -46.14 -3.90
N PRO A 417 15.87 -45.84 -4.54
CA PRO A 417 15.99 -45.87 -6.00
C PRO A 417 15.87 -47.28 -6.60
N GLY A 418 16.06 -48.34 -5.81
CA GLY A 418 15.96 -49.73 -6.28
C GLY A 418 14.55 -50.31 -6.21
N THR A 419 13.69 -49.79 -5.33
CA THR A 419 12.33 -50.31 -5.10
C THR A 419 11.23 -49.29 -5.36
N MET A 420 11.60 -48.02 -5.55
CA MET A 420 10.70 -46.86 -5.60
C MET A 420 9.81 -46.70 -4.36
N ALA A 421 10.14 -47.38 -3.25
CA ALA A 421 9.42 -47.23 -1.99
C ALA A 421 9.80 -45.90 -1.32
N VAL A 422 8.79 -45.15 -0.86
CA VAL A 422 8.95 -43.90 -0.13
C VAL A 422 8.83 -44.16 1.36
N THR A 423 9.78 -43.65 2.15
CA THR A 423 9.74 -43.68 3.63
C THR A 423 9.80 -42.25 4.16
N THR A 424 8.80 -41.84 4.92
CA THR A 424 8.79 -40.53 5.59
C THR A 424 9.49 -40.61 6.94
N VAL A 425 10.49 -39.77 7.17
CA VAL A 425 11.24 -39.65 8.43
C VAL A 425 11.24 -38.20 8.93
N LEU A 426 11.67 -37.97 10.17
CA LEU A 426 11.86 -36.60 10.68
C LEU A 426 13.07 -35.94 10.00
N CYS A 427 13.04 -34.62 9.86
CA CYS A 427 14.14 -33.87 9.25
C CYS A 427 15.48 -33.97 9.99
N ASN A 428 15.46 -34.32 11.28
CA ASN A 428 16.67 -34.56 12.07
C ASN A 428 17.11 -36.04 12.08
N ASP A 429 16.47 -36.90 11.29
CA ASP A 429 16.87 -38.29 11.16
C ASP A 429 18.27 -38.37 10.51
N PRO A 430 19.17 -39.23 11.00
CA PRO A 430 20.52 -39.38 10.44
C PRO A 430 20.57 -39.76 8.95
N LEU A 431 19.46 -40.25 8.38
CA LEU A 431 19.34 -40.57 6.96
C LEU A 431 19.06 -39.34 6.08
N VAL A 432 18.66 -38.20 6.66
CA VAL A 432 18.37 -36.96 5.95
C VAL A 432 19.66 -36.17 5.71
N ASN A 433 19.88 -35.76 4.47
CA ASN A 433 20.99 -34.86 4.11
C ASN A 433 20.55 -33.40 4.22
N ASN A 434 21.48 -32.50 4.56
CA ASN A 434 21.25 -31.06 4.49
C ASN A 434 22.43 -30.39 3.76
N PRO A 435 22.25 -29.94 2.48
CA PRO A 435 21.01 -29.92 1.70
C PRO A 435 20.50 -31.32 1.31
N LEU A 436 19.22 -31.42 0.95
CA LEU A 436 18.57 -32.68 0.59
C LEU A 436 19.25 -33.33 -0.62
N GLY A 437 19.40 -34.66 -0.56
CA GLY A 437 19.95 -35.45 -1.67
C GLY A 437 18.94 -35.65 -2.81
N PRO A 438 19.37 -36.18 -3.98
CA PRO A 438 18.53 -36.31 -5.17
C PRO A 438 17.33 -37.27 -5.03
N ASN A 439 17.30 -38.09 -3.98
CA ASN A 439 16.19 -39.01 -3.67
C ASN A 439 15.41 -38.59 -2.42
N GLN A 440 15.58 -37.35 -1.96
CA GLN A 440 14.94 -36.81 -0.77
C GLN A 440 14.14 -35.57 -1.12
N ALA A 441 12.92 -35.49 -0.62
CA ALA A 441 12.05 -34.33 -0.77
C ALA A 441 11.42 -33.97 0.58
N VAL A 442 11.16 -32.69 0.82
CA VAL A 442 10.40 -32.28 2.01
C VAL A 442 9.00 -32.87 1.90
N ALA A 443 8.56 -33.59 2.92
CA ALA A 443 7.21 -34.15 2.93
C ALA A 443 6.20 -33.08 3.33
N PRO A 444 4.92 -33.16 2.91
CA PRO A 444 3.88 -32.25 3.37
C PRO A 444 3.78 -32.21 4.91
N PRO A 445 3.61 -31.03 5.53
CA PRO A 445 3.49 -30.92 6.97
C PRO A 445 2.27 -31.68 7.51
N ARG A 446 2.34 -31.97 8.81
CA ARG A 446 1.28 -32.63 9.57
C ARG A 446 1.00 -31.73 10.76
N TYR A 447 0.17 -30.72 10.55
CA TYR A 447 -0.24 -29.80 11.60
C TYR A 447 -1.11 -30.54 12.63
N GLY A 448 -0.90 -30.23 13.90
CA GLY A 448 -1.76 -30.60 15.03
C GLY A 448 -1.99 -29.38 15.92
N VAL A 449 -2.97 -29.42 16.80
CA VAL A 449 -3.30 -28.32 17.72
C VAL A 449 -2.73 -28.63 19.10
N PHE A 450 -1.98 -27.69 19.66
CA PHE A 450 -1.29 -27.85 20.94
C PHE A 450 -1.42 -26.59 21.80
N VAL A 451 -1.42 -26.76 23.12
CA VAL A 451 -1.11 -25.68 24.05
C VAL A 451 0.39 -25.72 24.32
N LEU A 452 1.07 -24.62 24.01
CA LEU A 452 2.51 -24.45 24.16
C LEU A 452 2.81 -23.43 25.25
N ASN A 453 3.97 -23.57 25.89
CA ASN A 453 4.55 -22.48 26.67
C ASN A 453 5.58 -21.77 25.80
N LEU A 454 5.40 -20.46 25.54
CA LEU A 454 6.27 -19.69 24.65
C LEU A 454 7.69 -19.48 25.20
N GLY A 455 7.92 -19.75 26.49
CA GLY A 455 9.24 -19.71 27.14
C GLY A 455 9.71 -21.05 27.69
N GLY A 456 9.01 -22.16 27.42
CA GLY A 456 9.26 -23.46 28.03
C GLY A 456 9.11 -24.64 27.07
N ASN A 457 9.61 -25.81 27.48
CA ASN A 457 9.61 -27.01 26.62
C ASN A 457 8.31 -27.83 26.71
N THR A 458 7.19 -27.22 27.13
CA THR A 458 5.95 -27.96 27.38
C THR A 458 5.01 -27.85 26.19
N ILE A 459 4.63 -29.02 25.66
CA ILE A 459 3.67 -29.18 24.56
C ILE A 459 2.55 -30.08 25.07
N LEU A 460 1.33 -29.56 25.12
CA LEU A 460 0.13 -30.32 25.51
C LEU A 460 -0.76 -30.51 24.28
N PRO A 461 -1.00 -31.76 23.84
CA PRO A 461 -1.82 -32.02 22.67
C PRO A 461 -3.30 -31.75 22.94
N VAL A 462 -3.92 -30.99 22.04
CA VAL A 462 -5.37 -30.74 21.99
C VAL A 462 -6.01 -31.58 20.88
N THR A 463 -5.37 -31.58 19.71
CA THR A 463 -5.76 -32.40 18.55
C THR A 463 -4.49 -32.90 17.88
N LEU A 464 -4.36 -34.22 17.73
CA LEU A 464 -3.15 -34.83 17.20
C LEU A 464 -3.02 -34.61 15.70
N ALA A 465 -1.79 -34.35 15.26
CA ALA A 465 -1.45 -34.27 13.85
C ALA A 465 -1.74 -35.59 13.11
N GLN A 466 -2.31 -35.50 11.90
CA GLN A 466 -2.62 -36.65 11.05
C GLN A 466 -2.05 -36.45 9.65
N PRO A 467 -1.62 -37.52 8.95
CA PRO A 467 -1.29 -37.43 7.53
C PRO A 467 -2.48 -36.90 6.73
N ASN A 468 -2.21 -36.03 5.75
CA ASN A 468 -3.20 -35.46 4.82
C ASN A 468 -4.32 -34.62 5.47
N THR A 469 -4.18 -34.20 6.72
CA THR A 469 -5.13 -33.31 7.41
C THR A 469 -4.40 -32.17 8.06
N TYR A 470 -4.81 -30.94 7.76
CA TYR A 470 -4.23 -29.72 8.30
C TYR A 470 -5.23 -29.12 9.27
N PHE A 471 -4.73 -28.75 10.45
CA PHE A 471 -5.46 -27.88 11.35
C PHE A 471 -4.85 -26.49 11.18
N THR A 472 -5.63 -25.52 10.73
CA THR A 472 -5.22 -24.14 10.48
C THR A 472 -6.10 -23.21 11.32
N ASP A 473 -5.83 -21.90 11.27
CA ASP A 473 -6.70 -20.82 11.77
C ASP A 473 -7.35 -21.11 13.14
N LEU A 474 -6.68 -20.69 14.21
CA LEU A 474 -7.13 -20.97 15.57
C LEU A 474 -8.04 -19.85 16.10
N ALA A 475 -8.87 -20.19 17.10
CA ALA A 475 -9.58 -19.22 17.93
C ALA A 475 -9.67 -19.71 19.38
N ILE A 476 -9.63 -18.80 20.35
CA ILE A 476 -9.85 -19.12 21.77
C ILE A 476 -10.74 -18.08 22.43
N ALA A 477 -11.73 -18.53 23.21
CA ALA A 477 -12.64 -17.67 23.94
C ALA A 477 -11.95 -17.07 25.18
N GLN A 478 -11.26 -15.93 25.03
CA GLN A 478 -10.43 -15.34 26.09
C GLN A 478 -11.20 -14.63 27.22
N GLY A 479 -12.54 -14.59 27.17
CA GLY A 479 -13.37 -14.23 28.32
C GLY A 479 -13.28 -12.77 28.80
N PHE A 480 -13.03 -11.81 27.91
CA PHE A 480 -12.98 -10.39 28.26
C PHE A 480 -14.31 -9.89 28.88
N ASN A 481 -14.21 -9.24 30.04
CA ASN A 481 -15.36 -8.87 30.89
C ASN A 481 -16.05 -7.58 30.46
N THR A 482 -15.42 -6.80 29.58
CA THR A 482 -15.92 -5.50 29.11
C THR A 482 -15.78 -5.43 27.60
N GLU A 483 -16.85 -5.07 26.91
CA GLU A 483 -16.88 -4.87 25.46
C GLU A 483 -15.93 -3.75 25.01
N GLY A 484 -15.50 -2.87 25.93
CA GLY A 484 -14.79 -1.62 25.63
C GLY A 484 -15.74 -0.44 25.53
N THR A 485 -15.23 0.73 25.16
CA THR A 485 -16.09 1.92 24.95
C THR A 485 -16.77 1.78 23.60
N GLN A 486 -18.11 1.90 23.56
CA GLN A 486 -18.86 1.96 22.30
C GLN A 486 -18.37 3.17 21.52
N LEU A 487 -17.85 2.92 20.31
CA LEU A 487 -17.46 3.99 19.44
C LEU A 487 -18.60 4.28 18.47
N ASN A 488 -19.30 5.39 18.71
CA ASN A 488 -20.37 5.86 17.83
C ASN A 488 -19.73 6.44 16.56
N TYR A 489 -19.56 5.60 15.54
CA TYR A 489 -19.13 6.02 14.21
C TYR A 489 -20.28 5.88 13.21
N SER A 490 -21.14 6.91 13.13
CA SER A 490 -22.01 7.09 11.98
C SER A 490 -21.25 7.90 10.93
N PHE A 491 -20.67 7.23 9.93
CA PHE A 491 -20.11 7.87 8.74
C PHE A 491 -21.23 7.99 7.69
N ASP A 492 -21.72 9.20 7.47
CA ASP A 492 -22.74 9.50 6.46
C ASP A 492 -22.07 9.95 5.16
N ILE A 493 -21.91 9.03 4.20
CA ILE A 493 -21.25 9.28 2.91
C ILE A 493 -21.83 10.51 2.17
N ALA A 494 -23.13 10.80 2.33
CA ALA A 494 -23.80 11.87 1.60
C ALA A 494 -23.59 13.27 2.21
N ASN A 495 -23.34 13.34 3.53
CA ASN A 495 -23.21 14.60 4.27
C ASN A 495 -21.80 14.85 4.84
N THR A 496 -20.88 13.91 4.63
CA THR A 496 -19.50 14.03 5.12
C THR A 496 -18.65 14.90 4.19
N ALA A 497 -17.72 15.66 4.77
CA ALA A 497 -16.74 16.41 4.00
C ALA A 497 -16.00 15.47 3.04
N LYS A 498 -15.80 15.87 1.79
CA LYS A 498 -15.06 15.05 0.80
C LYS A 498 -13.56 15.39 0.77
N ILE A 499 -13.10 16.10 1.80
CA ILE A 499 -11.75 16.62 1.94
C ILE A 499 -11.22 16.39 3.36
N GLY A 500 -9.90 16.23 3.45
CA GLY A 500 -9.12 16.40 4.67
C GLY A 500 -8.02 17.44 4.46
N THR A 501 -7.15 17.63 5.45
CA THR A 501 -6.04 18.59 5.40
C THR A 501 -4.71 17.87 5.56
N LEU A 502 -3.77 18.17 4.66
CA LEU A 502 -2.37 17.78 4.77
C LEU A 502 -1.57 18.98 5.32
N HIS A 503 -0.82 18.77 6.40
CA HIS A 503 0.07 19.78 6.99
C HIS A 503 1.50 19.24 7.08
N ILE A 504 2.42 19.80 6.31
CA ILE A 504 3.85 19.55 6.42
C ILE A 504 4.48 20.75 7.14
N ARG A 505 5.12 20.53 8.30
CA ARG A 505 5.71 21.63 9.06
C ARG A 505 6.94 22.23 8.36
N SER A 506 7.77 21.44 7.69
CA SER A 506 8.76 21.96 6.74
C SER A 506 9.24 20.92 5.74
N VAL A 507 9.33 21.28 4.47
CA VAL A 507 10.00 20.46 3.43
C VAL A 507 11.52 20.49 3.54
N TYR A 508 12.08 21.40 4.35
CA TYR A 508 13.51 21.51 4.65
C TYR A 508 13.92 20.74 5.90
N ASP A 509 12.96 20.10 6.57
CA ASP A 509 13.21 19.15 7.64
C ASP A 509 13.37 17.77 6.99
N LEU A 510 14.58 17.21 7.01
CA LEU A 510 14.87 15.85 6.57
C LEU A 510 15.33 15.05 7.79
N ASP A 511 14.42 14.23 8.32
CA ASP A 511 14.66 13.48 9.56
C ASP A 511 15.17 14.35 10.72
N GLY A 512 14.60 15.55 10.89
CA GLY A 512 14.97 16.46 11.94
C GLY A 512 16.21 17.31 11.69
N VAL A 513 16.84 17.13 10.53
CA VAL A 513 18.03 17.88 10.12
C VAL A 513 17.63 18.86 9.03
N PHE A 514 18.14 20.08 9.13
CA PHE A 514 17.92 21.08 8.09
C PHE A 514 18.64 20.65 6.80
N ASP A 515 17.88 20.43 5.74
CA ASP A 515 18.36 20.22 4.38
C ASP A 515 18.12 21.50 3.57
N PRO A 516 19.16 22.24 3.14
CA PRO A 516 19.01 23.46 2.36
C PRO A 516 18.57 23.20 0.91
N ARG A 517 18.37 21.94 0.49
CA ARG A 517 17.93 21.51 -0.85
C ARG A 517 18.75 22.12 -1.98
N GLY A 518 20.08 22.13 -1.80
CA GLY A 518 21.03 22.66 -2.78
C GLY A 518 21.28 24.18 -2.72
N SER A 519 20.60 24.91 -1.84
CA SER A 519 20.88 26.34 -1.63
C SER A 519 22.11 26.58 -0.74
N THR A 520 22.45 27.86 -0.55
CA THR A 520 23.53 28.32 0.33
C THR A 520 23.07 28.64 1.76
N ALA A 521 21.79 28.40 2.10
CA ALA A 521 21.27 28.59 3.45
C ALA A 521 21.98 27.69 4.46
N THR A 522 22.16 28.20 5.67
CA THR A 522 22.78 27.47 6.78
C THR A 522 21.77 26.98 7.80
N ASP A 523 20.64 27.68 7.95
CA ASP A 523 19.50 27.26 8.74
C ASP A 523 18.17 27.82 8.20
N LEU A 524 17.05 27.41 8.80
CA LEU A 524 15.71 27.78 8.34
C LEU A 524 15.43 29.29 8.46
N ASN A 525 16.07 30.00 9.39
CA ASN A 525 15.84 31.44 9.58
C ASN A 525 16.32 32.24 8.37
N ASP A 526 17.32 31.75 7.63
CA ASP A 526 17.78 32.35 6.37
C ASP A 526 16.64 32.41 5.34
N PHE A 527 15.79 31.38 5.29
CA PHE A 527 14.63 31.34 4.39
C PHE A 527 13.43 32.13 4.89
N ILE A 528 13.19 32.12 6.20
CA ILE A 528 12.09 32.84 6.85
C ILE A 528 12.19 34.35 6.62
N ASP A 529 13.41 34.91 6.66
CA ASP A 529 13.64 36.35 6.54
C ASP A 529 13.72 36.80 5.07
N PRO A 530 12.75 37.60 4.57
CA PRO A 530 12.80 38.12 3.22
C PRO A 530 14.00 39.02 2.94
N ALA A 531 14.64 39.63 3.93
CA ALA A 531 15.86 40.44 3.71
C ALA A 531 17.09 39.59 3.34
N ILE A 532 17.03 38.27 3.56
CA ILE A 532 18.14 37.33 3.37
C ILE A 532 17.91 36.41 2.16
N SER A 533 16.65 36.06 1.89
CA SER A 533 16.29 35.10 0.83
C SER A 533 15.17 35.56 -0.11
N THR A 534 15.10 34.92 -1.28
CA THR A 534 14.19 35.30 -2.38
C THR A 534 13.91 34.12 -3.32
N PHE A 535 12.78 34.17 -4.03
CA PHE A 535 12.52 33.32 -5.21
C PHE A 535 12.92 33.99 -6.53
N ASP A 536 13.46 35.21 -6.50
CA ASP A 536 13.90 35.98 -7.67
C ASP A 536 15.41 36.29 -7.57
N ALA A 537 16.21 35.23 -7.46
CA ALA A 537 17.67 35.33 -7.35
C ALA A 537 18.29 35.98 -8.61
N ALA A 538 17.65 35.85 -9.77
CA ALA A 538 18.10 36.49 -11.01
C ALA A 538 18.16 38.02 -10.89
N ASN A 539 17.18 38.64 -10.23
CA ASN A 539 17.18 40.09 -9.97
C ASN A 539 17.81 40.46 -8.62
N ASN A 540 18.03 39.48 -7.74
CA ASN A 540 18.59 39.68 -6.39
C ASN A 540 19.77 38.72 -6.10
N PRO A 541 20.86 38.76 -6.89
CA PRO A 541 21.92 37.74 -6.86
C PRO A 541 22.77 37.72 -5.58
N ALA A 542 22.58 38.69 -4.69
CA ALA A 542 23.26 38.74 -3.39
C ALA A 542 22.48 38.01 -2.28
N LEU A 543 21.23 37.63 -2.54
CA LEU A 543 20.36 36.93 -1.60
C LEU A 543 20.42 35.42 -1.82
N ILE A 544 20.00 34.67 -0.82
CA ILE A 544 19.92 33.22 -0.88
C ILE A 544 18.68 32.84 -1.70
N GLU A 545 18.87 32.05 -2.74
CA GLU A 545 17.78 31.47 -3.52
C GLU A 545 17.02 30.42 -2.68
N ARG A 546 15.69 30.53 -2.66
CA ARG A 546 14.82 29.51 -2.07
C ARG A 546 14.50 28.44 -3.12
N PRO A 547 14.93 27.18 -2.91
CA PRO A 547 14.77 26.16 -3.94
C PRO A 547 13.34 25.60 -4.01
N ALA A 548 12.63 25.43 -2.89
CA ALA A 548 11.31 24.78 -2.86
C ALA A 548 10.19 25.82 -2.96
N LYS A 549 9.36 25.74 -4.01
CA LYS A 549 8.29 26.72 -4.29
C LYS A 549 6.89 26.12 -4.29
N PHE A 550 6.73 24.88 -4.75
CA PHE A 550 5.42 24.22 -4.81
C PHE A 550 5.45 22.78 -4.32
N LEU A 551 4.35 22.35 -3.71
CA LEU A 551 4.06 20.94 -3.46
C LEU A 551 3.09 20.46 -4.54
N ARG A 552 3.46 19.43 -5.30
CA ARG A 552 2.54 18.68 -6.17
C ARG A 552 1.93 17.52 -5.40
N ILE A 553 0.61 17.41 -5.43
CA ILE A 553 -0.14 16.31 -4.82
C ILE A 553 -0.55 15.33 -5.93
N VAL A 554 -0.20 14.06 -5.76
CA VAL A 554 -0.40 12.99 -6.74
C VAL A 554 -1.32 11.93 -6.14
N LYS A 555 -2.19 11.36 -6.96
CA LYS A 555 -3.06 10.23 -6.63
C LYS A 555 -2.57 8.99 -7.39
N GLY A 556 -2.57 7.84 -6.74
CA GLY A 556 -2.46 6.54 -7.41
C GLY A 556 -3.74 6.20 -8.16
N THR A 557 -3.62 5.79 -9.43
CA THR A 557 -4.78 5.39 -10.23
C THR A 557 -5.13 3.95 -9.92
N TYR A 558 -6.33 3.72 -9.39
CA TYR A 558 -6.88 2.38 -9.25
C TYR A 558 -7.07 1.73 -10.62
N LEU A 559 -6.66 0.48 -10.72
CA LEU A 559 -6.76 -0.32 -11.94
C LEU A 559 -7.96 -1.28 -11.83
N PRO A 560 -8.77 -1.42 -12.89
CA PRO A 560 -9.80 -2.45 -12.93
C PRO A 560 -9.17 -3.83 -13.16
N ASP A 561 -9.94 -4.87 -12.88
CA ASP A 561 -9.65 -6.23 -13.32
C ASP A 561 -9.87 -6.39 -14.83
N ASP A 562 -9.13 -7.31 -15.45
CA ASP A 562 -9.14 -7.57 -16.90
C ASP A 562 -10.52 -8.01 -17.41
N SER A 563 -11.37 -8.58 -16.55
CA SER A 563 -12.77 -8.88 -16.91
C SER A 563 -13.63 -7.64 -17.17
N ILE A 564 -13.20 -6.47 -16.68
CA ILE A 564 -13.86 -5.18 -16.90
C ILE A 564 -13.21 -4.46 -18.08
N ILE A 565 -11.88 -4.31 -18.06
CA ILE A 565 -11.09 -3.70 -19.14
C ILE A 565 -9.75 -4.41 -19.23
N ASP A 566 -9.56 -5.14 -20.34
CA ASP A 566 -8.32 -5.80 -20.71
C ASP A 566 -7.50 -4.88 -21.63
N PHE A 567 -6.34 -4.42 -21.17
CA PHE A 567 -5.44 -3.54 -21.93
C PHE A 567 -4.00 -4.06 -21.84
N ASP A 568 -3.23 -3.94 -22.93
CA ASP A 568 -1.85 -4.45 -22.95
C ASP A 568 -0.94 -3.73 -21.94
N GLY A 569 0.14 -4.41 -21.54
CA GLY A 569 1.26 -3.83 -20.83
C GLY A 569 1.85 -2.60 -21.54
N ALA A 570 1.68 -2.48 -22.86
CA ALA A 570 2.06 -1.27 -23.59
C ALA A 570 1.31 0.01 -23.15
N ALA A 571 0.16 -0.11 -22.48
CA ALA A 571 -0.56 1.04 -21.95
C ALA A 571 0.23 1.79 -20.86
N TYR A 572 1.11 1.10 -20.13
CA TYR A 572 1.98 1.71 -19.12
C TYR A 572 3.16 2.44 -19.78
N GLY A 573 3.79 1.82 -20.80
CA GLY A 573 4.95 2.38 -21.49
C GLY A 573 6.08 1.38 -21.70
N LEU A 574 7.23 1.88 -22.20
CA LEU A 574 8.42 1.06 -22.50
C LEU A 574 9.02 0.37 -21.28
N ASP A 575 8.77 0.88 -20.07
CA ASP A 575 9.07 0.20 -18.82
C ASP A 575 7.79 0.02 -17.98
N PRO A 576 7.12 -1.13 -18.12
CA PRO A 576 5.88 -1.41 -17.40
C PRO A 576 6.12 -1.79 -15.93
N THR A 577 7.39 -1.93 -15.49
CA THR A 577 7.74 -2.31 -14.10
C THR A 577 7.91 -1.12 -13.16
N GLY A 578 7.89 0.11 -13.71
CA GLY A 578 8.22 1.32 -12.98
C GLY A 578 7.21 1.68 -11.90
N GLN A 579 6.09 2.26 -12.30
CA GLN A 579 5.38 3.19 -11.42
C GLN A 579 3.86 3.18 -11.50
N LEU A 580 3.30 2.40 -12.44
CA LEU A 580 1.88 2.35 -12.77
C LEU A 580 1.28 3.73 -13.07
N MET A 581 0.00 3.76 -13.36
CA MET A 581 -0.73 4.96 -13.74
C MET A 581 -0.95 5.89 -12.54
N ARG A 582 -0.78 7.21 -12.74
CA ARG A 582 -0.99 8.23 -11.70
C ARG A 582 -1.63 9.50 -12.22
N GLN A 583 -2.26 10.25 -11.32
CA GLN A 583 -2.94 11.52 -11.64
C GLN A 583 -2.51 12.61 -10.69
N ILE A 584 -2.55 13.87 -11.11
CA ILE A 584 -2.22 15.01 -10.22
C ILE A 584 -3.53 15.62 -9.70
N ILE A 585 -3.60 15.83 -8.39
CA ILE A 585 -4.72 16.49 -7.70
C ILE A 585 -4.64 18.00 -7.84
N GLY A 586 -3.42 18.54 -7.74
CA GLY A 586 -3.14 19.96 -7.81
C GLY A 586 -1.87 20.33 -7.06
N TYR A 587 -1.74 21.63 -6.81
CA TYR A 587 -0.56 22.28 -6.29
C TYR A 587 -0.89 23.15 -5.07
N ALA A 588 0.07 23.23 -4.16
CA ALA A 588 0.08 24.18 -3.05
C ALA A 588 1.39 24.97 -3.03
N PRO A 589 1.39 26.25 -2.65
CA PRO A 589 2.64 26.97 -2.42
C PRO A 589 3.35 26.39 -1.19
N ILE A 590 4.68 26.40 -1.24
CA ILE A 590 5.55 26.16 -0.09
C ILE A 590 5.92 27.53 0.47
N GLU A 591 5.62 27.75 1.74
CA GLU A 591 5.90 29.03 2.40
C GLU A 591 7.40 29.16 2.74
N PRO A 592 7.91 30.38 3.03
CA PRO A 592 9.33 30.60 3.28
C PRO A 592 9.96 29.73 4.39
N ASP A 593 9.20 29.32 5.41
CA ASP A 593 9.64 28.38 6.45
C ASP A 593 9.58 26.89 6.00
N GLY A 594 9.35 26.66 4.71
CA GLY A 594 9.16 25.35 4.09
C GLY A 594 7.83 24.69 4.40
N SER A 595 6.92 25.34 5.14
CA SER A 595 5.67 24.70 5.55
C SER A 595 4.63 24.67 4.41
N VAL A 596 3.76 23.65 4.45
CA VAL A 596 2.63 23.49 3.53
C VAL A 596 1.41 23.09 4.34
N ARG A 597 0.27 23.73 4.12
CA ARG A 597 -1.01 23.32 4.68
C ARG A 597 -2.09 23.47 3.62
N VAL A 598 -2.72 22.36 3.23
CA VAL A 598 -3.59 22.32 2.03
C VAL A 598 -4.67 21.25 2.18
N ASN A 599 -5.84 21.51 1.60
CA ASN A 599 -6.91 20.53 1.48
C ASN A 599 -6.58 19.50 0.41
N VAL A 600 -6.88 18.24 0.71
CA VAL A 600 -6.71 17.11 -0.19
C VAL A 600 -8.01 16.29 -0.25
N PRO A 601 -8.31 15.60 -1.35
CA PRO A 601 -9.45 14.70 -1.39
C PRO A 601 -9.28 13.63 -0.31
N SER A 602 -10.35 13.39 0.44
CA SER A 602 -10.37 12.33 1.44
C SER A 602 -10.50 10.96 0.78
N ASP A 603 -10.12 9.88 1.48
CA ASP A 603 -10.37 8.50 1.06
C ASP A 603 -9.69 8.13 -0.29
N VAL A 604 -8.55 8.77 -0.58
CA VAL A 604 -7.77 8.60 -1.82
C VAL A 604 -6.32 8.28 -1.46
N PRO A 605 -5.64 7.37 -2.18
CA PRO A 605 -4.21 7.10 -1.99
C PRO A 605 -3.38 8.25 -2.61
N LEU A 606 -2.74 9.03 -1.76
CA LEU A 606 -1.99 10.22 -2.10
C LEU A 606 -0.48 10.03 -1.93
N SER A 607 0.28 10.68 -2.79
CA SER A 607 1.71 10.95 -2.62
C SER A 607 2.00 12.40 -3.03
N PHE A 608 3.24 12.85 -2.88
CA PHE A 608 3.58 14.24 -3.18
C PHE A 608 5.04 14.41 -3.64
N SER A 609 5.31 15.55 -4.27
CA SER A 609 6.63 15.95 -4.74
C SER A 609 6.88 17.42 -4.44
N ILE A 610 8.10 17.74 -4.02
CA ILE A 610 8.56 19.11 -3.78
C ILE A 610 9.13 19.64 -5.08
N LEU A 611 8.70 20.82 -5.51
CA LEU A 611 9.06 21.41 -6.79
C LEU A 611 9.78 22.75 -6.65
N ASP A 612 10.61 23.06 -7.64
CA ASP A 612 11.21 24.38 -7.83
C ASP A 612 10.26 25.40 -8.47
N ALA A 613 10.80 26.54 -8.88
CA ALA A 613 10.05 27.62 -9.51
C ALA A 613 9.53 27.30 -10.92
N ASP A 614 10.17 26.37 -11.62
CA ASP A 614 9.80 25.94 -12.97
C ASP A 614 8.84 24.72 -12.94
N GLY A 615 8.65 24.12 -11.76
CA GLY A 615 7.76 22.98 -11.55
C GLY A 615 8.47 21.63 -11.63
N HIS A 616 9.79 21.62 -11.67
CA HIS A 616 10.59 20.39 -11.64
C HIS A 616 10.71 19.88 -10.21
N ARG A 617 10.62 18.56 -10.02
CA ARG A 617 10.84 17.94 -8.72
C ARG A 617 12.27 18.21 -8.23
N ILE A 618 12.44 18.64 -6.98
CA ILE A 618 13.76 18.88 -6.36
C ILE A 618 14.06 17.95 -5.17
N SER A 619 13.22 16.95 -4.94
CA SER A 619 13.41 15.94 -3.89
C SER A 619 13.33 14.52 -4.46
N GLN A 620 13.74 13.54 -3.64
CA GLN A 620 13.28 12.16 -3.81
C GLN A 620 11.74 12.13 -3.79
N ARG A 621 11.16 11.15 -4.49
CA ARG A 621 9.72 10.93 -4.51
C ARG A 621 9.25 10.33 -3.18
N HIS A 622 8.07 10.75 -2.72
CA HIS A 622 7.40 10.07 -1.62
C HIS A 622 6.78 8.74 -2.11
N ASN A 623 7.47 7.62 -1.90
CA ASN A 623 7.02 6.27 -2.29
C ASN A 623 6.31 5.56 -1.14
N ASN A 624 5.13 6.08 -0.78
CA ASN A 624 4.19 5.47 0.15
C ASN A 624 2.81 6.11 -0.06
N TRP A 625 1.73 5.34 0.09
CA TRP A 625 0.37 5.87 -0.03
C TRP A 625 -0.11 6.47 1.28
N VAL A 626 -0.33 7.78 1.27
CA VAL A 626 -0.94 8.53 2.37
C VAL A 626 -2.43 8.64 2.10
N VAL A 627 -3.25 8.38 3.12
CA VAL A 627 -4.68 8.58 3.03
C VAL A 627 -5.10 9.49 4.15
N VAL A 628 -5.95 10.48 3.83
CA VAL A 628 -6.56 11.38 4.81
C VAL A 628 -8.05 11.11 4.82
N ARG A 629 -8.62 10.88 6.00
CA ARG A 629 -10.07 10.71 6.18
C ARG A 629 -10.78 12.06 6.11
N PRO A 630 -12.11 12.08 5.88
CA PRO A 630 -12.88 13.30 5.95
C PRO A 630 -12.70 14.12 7.22
N GLY A 631 -12.33 15.39 7.07
CA GLY A 631 -12.13 16.31 8.19
C GLY A 631 -10.89 16.03 9.05
N GLU A 632 -10.09 15.01 8.72
CA GLU A 632 -8.81 14.75 9.37
C GLU A 632 -7.77 15.77 8.92
N GLU A 633 -6.94 16.23 9.87
CA GLU A 633 -5.71 16.94 9.58
C GLU A 633 -4.52 16.00 9.82
N LEU A 634 -3.91 15.53 8.75
CA LEU A 634 -2.70 14.72 8.82
C LEU A 634 -1.47 15.64 8.84
N THR A 635 -0.70 15.57 9.92
CA THR A 635 0.49 16.40 10.10
C THR A 635 1.79 15.59 10.01
N CYS A 636 2.73 16.06 9.19
CA CYS A 636 4.11 15.58 9.10
C CYS A 636 5.06 16.68 9.62
N ASN A 637 6.05 16.33 10.45
CA ASN A 637 7.10 17.28 10.80
C ASN A 637 7.94 17.70 9.59
N GLY A 638 8.36 16.72 8.79
CA GLY A 638 9.24 16.91 7.67
C GLY A 638 9.23 15.77 6.68
N CYS A 639 10.18 15.80 5.77
CA CYS A 639 10.51 14.70 4.89
C CYS A 639 11.33 13.64 5.64
N HIS A 640 11.31 12.41 5.14
CA HIS A 640 12.05 11.29 5.72
C HIS A 640 12.95 10.67 4.64
N ASP A 641 14.17 10.29 5.03
CA ASP A 641 15.03 9.44 4.21
C ASP A 641 14.93 8.00 4.71
N HIS A 642 14.35 7.12 3.91
CA HIS A 642 14.23 5.70 4.25
C HIS A 642 15.61 5.07 4.57
N GLY A 643 16.69 5.52 3.94
CA GLY A 643 18.04 5.00 4.20
C GLY A 643 18.65 5.43 5.53
N SER A 644 18.05 6.40 6.24
CA SER A 644 18.63 6.96 7.47
C SER A 644 18.53 6.02 8.67
N GLY A 645 17.61 5.04 8.62
CA GLY A 645 17.27 4.19 9.75
C GLY A 645 16.48 4.92 10.85
N ASN A 646 16.06 6.17 10.63
CA ASN A 646 15.12 6.85 11.50
C ASN A 646 13.73 6.21 11.36
N PRO A 647 12.93 6.20 12.43
CA PRO A 647 11.66 5.49 12.39
C PRO A 647 10.63 6.14 11.46
N HIS A 648 9.95 5.30 10.68
CA HIS A 648 8.84 5.69 9.82
C HIS A 648 7.54 5.78 10.63
N GLY A 649 6.87 6.93 10.59
CA GLY A 649 5.64 7.13 11.37
C GLY A 649 5.90 7.06 12.88
N ARG A 650 4.91 7.42 13.71
CA ARG A 650 5.03 7.33 15.18
C ARG A 650 6.12 8.23 15.82
N GLN A 651 6.38 9.40 15.22
CA GLN A 651 7.34 10.41 15.71
C GLN A 651 7.08 10.86 17.16
N SER A 652 5.84 10.79 17.65
CA SER A 652 5.50 11.06 19.06
C SER A 652 6.16 10.08 20.04
N LEU A 653 6.66 8.95 19.55
CA LEU A 653 7.31 7.89 20.30
C LEU A 653 8.74 7.60 19.82
N SER A 654 9.39 8.43 19.01
CA SER A 654 10.85 8.33 18.77
C SER A 654 11.60 8.87 19.99
N SER A 655 12.74 8.29 20.37
CA SER A 655 13.41 8.54 21.66
C SER A 655 14.19 9.85 21.78
N SER A 656 14.45 10.39 22.98
CA SER A 656 15.10 11.72 23.15
C SER A 656 16.48 11.91 22.50
N GLY A 657 17.25 10.83 22.34
CA GLY A 657 18.54 10.83 21.61
C GLY A 657 18.38 10.78 20.09
N ILE A 658 17.23 10.29 19.61
CA ILE A 658 16.73 10.41 18.24
C ILE A 658 15.95 11.73 18.08
N ASN A 659 15.40 12.31 19.15
CA ASN A 659 14.57 13.54 19.17
C ASN A 659 15.35 14.85 19.09
N ALA A 660 16.65 14.83 18.77
CA ALA A 660 17.16 15.92 17.96
C ALA A 660 16.27 16.07 16.69
N ALA A 661 15.66 14.97 16.22
CA ALA A 661 14.69 14.89 15.14
C ALA A 661 13.18 14.97 15.48
N ALA A 662 12.79 15.14 16.75
CA ALA A 662 11.39 15.44 17.09
C ALA A 662 11.16 16.92 17.42
N THR A 663 12.23 17.70 17.58
CA THR A 663 12.12 19.15 17.41
C THR A 663 12.10 19.39 15.91
N ALA A 664 10.91 19.59 15.35
CA ALA A 664 10.79 20.00 13.95
C ALA A 664 11.79 21.15 13.70
N VAL A 665 12.56 21.06 12.61
CA VAL A 665 13.47 22.14 12.18
C VAL A 665 12.72 23.47 12.11
N ASN A 666 11.42 23.40 11.81
CA ASN A 666 10.48 24.48 11.94
C ASN A 666 9.70 24.43 13.27
N PRO A 667 10.14 25.16 14.33
CA PRO A 667 9.37 25.32 15.56
C PRO A 667 8.12 26.20 15.38
N GLY A 668 7.91 26.79 14.19
CA GLY A 668 6.95 27.85 13.95
C GLY A 668 7.42 29.19 14.49
N ALA A 669 6.53 30.18 14.53
CA ALA A 669 6.86 31.52 15.00
C ALA A 669 7.34 31.51 16.46
N LEU A 670 8.50 32.14 16.72
CA LEU A 670 9.03 32.32 18.08
C LEU A 670 8.42 33.53 18.81
N GLY A 671 7.67 34.36 18.10
CA GLY A 671 7.02 35.58 18.58
C GLY A 671 5.76 35.89 17.78
N LEU A 672 5.28 37.13 17.84
CA LEU A 672 4.06 37.57 17.16
C LEU A 672 4.29 38.15 15.76
N SER A 673 5.45 37.88 15.15
CA SER A 673 5.82 38.30 13.80
C SER A 673 7.01 37.49 13.29
N PHE A 674 7.17 37.38 11.98
CA PHE A 674 8.41 36.92 11.36
C PHE A 674 9.30 38.12 10.96
N PRO A 675 10.65 37.99 10.98
CA PRO A 675 11.56 39.05 10.57
C PRO A 675 11.26 39.59 9.17
N ASN A 676 11.30 40.91 9.01
CA ASN A 676 11.13 41.65 7.74
C ASN A 676 9.91 41.22 6.90
N SER A 677 8.87 40.70 7.57
CA SER A 677 7.64 40.25 6.95
C SER A 677 6.49 41.23 7.16
N VAL A 678 5.45 41.13 6.32
CA VAL A 678 4.24 41.94 6.43
C VAL A 678 3.54 41.74 7.78
N ASN A 679 2.96 42.81 8.32
CA ASN A 679 2.24 42.80 9.59
C ASN A 679 0.73 42.51 9.46
N THR A 680 0.28 42.08 8.28
CA THR A 680 -1.15 41.84 7.98
C THR A 680 -1.68 40.55 8.58
N TYR A 681 -0.81 39.64 9.01
CA TYR A 681 -1.19 38.36 9.60
C TYR A 681 -1.14 38.36 11.13
N VAL A 682 -2.09 37.65 11.74
CA VAL A 682 -2.06 37.39 13.19
C VAL A 682 -1.22 36.14 13.42
N VAL A 683 -0.02 36.32 13.97
CA VAL A 683 0.94 35.25 14.21
C VAL A 683 0.87 34.78 15.66
N GLY A 684 0.60 33.50 15.86
CA GLY A 684 0.70 32.82 17.16
C GLY A 684 2.00 32.06 17.31
N VAL A 685 2.53 32.01 18.53
CA VAL A 685 3.74 31.23 18.84
C VAL A 685 3.53 29.76 18.47
N GLY A 686 4.49 29.16 17.76
CA GLY A 686 4.47 27.76 17.32
C GLY A 686 3.75 27.51 15.99
N GLN A 687 3.05 28.51 15.44
CA GLN A 687 2.37 28.40 14.15
C GLN A 687 3.36 28.56 12.99
N THR A 688 3.25 27.69 11.99
CA THR A 688 4.03 27.82 10.76
C THR A 688 3.45 28.88 9.84
N MET A 689 4.23 29.39 8.89
CA MET A 689 3.75 30.35 7.90
C MET A 689 2.55 29.82 7.12
N ALA A 690 2.56 28.55 6.71
CA ALA A 690 1.44 27.94 5.98
C ALA A 690 0.17 27.84 6.82
N TYR A 691 0.29 27.56 8.12
CA TYR A 691 -0.86 27.60 9.03
C TYR A 691 -1.49 29.00 9.00
N ILE A 692 -0.69 30.04 9.26
CA ILE A 692 -1.16 31.44 9.34
C ILE A 692 -1.75 31.92 8.00
N ARG A 693 -1.06 31.62 6.90
CA ARG A 693 -1.49 31.98 5.54
C ARG A 693 -2.81 31.29 5.21
N SER A 694 -2.94 30.01 5.55
CA SER A 694 -4.17 29.25 5.28
C SER A 694 -5.39 29.73 6.08
N GLU A 695 -5.20 30.20 7.32
CA GLU A 695 -6.29 30.80 8.11
C GLU A 695 -6.82 32.10 7.47
N SER A 696 -5.98 32.80 6.71
CA SER A 696 -6.33 34.08 6.09
C SER A 696 -6.79 33.94 4.64
N LEU A 697 -6.18 33.03 3.87
CA LEU A 697 -6.37 32.89 2.42
C LEU A 697 -7.02 31.56 2.01
N GLY A 698 -7.25 30.64 2.94
CA GLY A 698 -7.83 29.32 2.70
C GLY A 698 -6.80 28.24 2.37
N LEU A 699 -7.32 27.01 2.24
CA LEU A 699 -6.57 25.77 2.08
C LEU A 699 -6.69 25.16 0.67
N THR A 700 -7.36 25.84 -0.26
CA THR A 700 -7.71 25.29 -1.57
C THR A 700 -6.46 25.13 -2.44
N PRO A 701 -6.14 23.91 -2.92
CA PRO A 701 -5.09 23.73 -3.92
C PRO A 701 -5.54 24.27 -5.29
N THR A 702 -4.60 24.39 -6.23
CA THR A 702 -4.86 24.87 -7.59
C THR A 702 -4.37 23.87 -8.63
N ILE A 703 -4.96 23.84 -9.83
CA ILE A 703 -4.40 23.04 -10.94
C ILE A 703 -3.18 23.71 -11.59
N ASP A 704 -3.05 25.02 -11.41
CA ASP A 704 -1.96 25.84 -11.91
C ASP A 704 -0.93 26.06 -10.80
N MET A 705 0.33 26.28 -11.17
CA MET A 705 1.38 26.65 -10.23
C MET A 705 1.41 28.16 -10.08
N ASN A 706 0.71 28.66 -9.07
CA ASN A 706 0.50 30.10 -8.83
C ASN A 706 1.29 30.57 -7.61
N PHE A 707 2.29 31.42 -7.85
CA PHE A 707 3.06 32.05 -6.79
C PHE A 707 2.66 33.51 -6.61
N THR A 708 2.53 33.91 -5.36
CA THR A 708 2.42 35.30 -4.94
C THR A 708 3.18 35.44 -3.64
N ASP A 709 4.08 36.42 -3.58
CA ASP A 709 4.83 36.71 -2.36
C ASP A 709 3.91 37.41 -1.36
N ASN A 710 3.49 36.65 -0.36
CA ASN A 710 2.60 37.09 0.70
C ASN A 710 3.35 37.61 1.93
N TRP A 711 4.68 37.52 1.96
CA TRP A 711 5.46 37.69 3.19
C TRP A 711 6.35 38.91 3.17
N THR A 712 6.95 39.29 2.04
CA THR A 712 7.95 40.37 2.00
C THR A 712 7.34 41.75 2.34
N ASP A 713 7.81 42.37 3.42
CA ASP A 713 7.62 43.82 3.62
C ASP A 713 8.75 44.56 2.91
N ALA A 714 8.44 45.22 1.80
CA ALA A 714 9.46 45.85 0.96
C ALA A 714 10.28 46.93 1.69
N ALA A 715 9.70 47.61 2.68
CA ALA A 715 10.39 48.65 3.43
C ALA A 715 11.31 48.03 4.50
N ALA A 716 10.82 47.02 5.23
CA ALA A 716 11.60 46.35 6.26
C ALA A 716 12.73 45.48 5.66
N ALA A 717 12.43 44.73 4.59
CA ALA A 717 13.38 43.86 3.91
C ALA A 717 14.40 44.62 3.05
N GLY A 718 14.15 45.89 2.73
CA GLY A 718 15.04 46.71 1.91
C GLY A 718 15.13 46.26 0.44
N ARG A 719 14.13 45.52 -0.04
CA ARG A 719 14.04 44.99 -1.42
C ARG A 719 12.59 44.98 -1.90
N PRO A 720 12.32 44.97 -3.22
CA PRO A 720 10.96 44.79 -3.72
C PRO A 720 10.42 43.40 -3.39
N VAL A 721 9.08 43.29 -3.33
CA VAL A 721 8.34 42.02 -3.24
C VAL A 721 8.64 41.17 -4.48
N ASP A 722 8.80 39.85 -4.33
CA ASP A 722 9.07 38.96 -5.47
C ASP A 722 7.89 38.99 -6.46
N ALA A 723 8.19 39.03 -7.75
CA ALA A 723 7.16 39.11 -8.78
C ALA A 723 6.28 37.84 -8.78
N PRO A 724 4.95 37.97 -8.96
CA PRO A 724 4.07 36.81 -9.07
C PRO A 724 4.39 36.01 -10.34
N THR A 725 4.35 34.69 -10.23
CA THR A 725 4.56 33.77 -11.36
C THR A 725 3.40 32.79 -11.49
N VAL A 726 3.04 32.45 -12.72
CA VAL A 726 1.94 31.53 -13.03
C VAL A 726 2.37 30.59 -14.15
N ALA A 727 2.39 29.29 -13.89
CA ALA A 727 2.40 28.26 -14.92
C ALA A 727 1.01 27.64 -15.01
N SER A 728 0.29 27.95 -16.10
CA SER A 728 -1.14 27.65 -16.26
C SER A 728 -1.44 26.99 -17.58
N TYR A 729 -2.44 26.09 -17.58
CA TYR A 729 -2.95 25.49 -18.82
C TYR A 729 -3.73 26.48 -19.70
N ASN A 730 -3.97 27.71 -19.25
CA ASN A 730 -4.57 28.74 -20.10
C ASN A 730 -3.69 29.12 -21.30
N SER A 731 -2.37 28.91 -21.22
CA SER A 731 -1.46 29.09 -22.36
C SER A 731 -1.45 27.90 -23.34
N VAL A 732 -2.18 26.82 -23.01
CA VAL A 732 -2.28 25.61 -23.84
C VAL A 732 -3.62 25.57 -24.55
N GLU A 733 -3.63 25.05 -25.79
CA GLU A 733 -4.85 24.81 -26.55
C GLU A 733 -5.83 23.93 -25.77
N ALA A 734 -7.12 24.27 -25.80
CA ALA A 734 -8.12 23.62 -24.96
C ALA A 734 -8.23 22.09 -25.16
N THR A 735 -8.00 21.61 -26.38
CA THR A 735 -8.01 20.19 -26.75
C THR A 735 -6.82 19.41 -26.20
N ALA A 736 -5.75 20.09 -25.79
CA ALA A 736 -4.53 19.49 -25.25
C ALA A 736 -4.41 19.66 -23.72
N ARG A 737 -5.42 20.23 -23.05
CA ARG A 737 -5.39 20.40 -21.59
C ARG A 737 -5.64 19.05 -20.90
N PRO A 738 -4.73 18.59 -20.02
CA PRO A 738 -4.84 17.28 -19.39
C PRO A 738 -5.80 17.30 -18.20
N LEU A 739 -7.04 17.78 -18.35
CA LEU A 739 -7.99 17.92 -17.24
C LEU A 739 -9.20 17.01 -17.43
N ASN A 740 -9.59 16.28 -16.38
CA ASN A 740 -10.81 15.48 -16.43
C ASN A 740 -12.06 16.34 -16.61
N ARG A 741 -12.06 17.57 -16.05
CA ARG A 741 -13.17 18.52 -16.11
C ARG A 741 -12.64 19.92 -16.39
N GLY A 742 -13.13 20.56 -17.46
CA GLY A 742 -12.72 21.93 -17.83
C GLY A 742 -13.00 22.99 -16.75
N ALA A 743 -13.96 22.76 -15.85
CA ALA A 743 -14.26 23.66 -14.73
C ALA A 743 -13.09 23.82 -13.75
N CYS A 744 -12.21 22.80 -13.66
CA CYS A 744 -11.04 22.79 -12.77
C CYS A 744 -10.06 23.94 -13.01
N LEU A 745 -10.08 24.56 -14.20
CA LEU A 745 -9.29 25.76 -14.52
C LEU A 745 -9.61 26.97 -13.64
N ASN A 746 -10.87 27.07 -13.20
CA ASN A 746 -11.35 28.25 -12.51
C ASN A 746 -11.76 27.96 -11.06
N VAL A 747 -12.23 26.73 -10.81
CA VAL A 747 -12.69 26.30 -9.49
C VAL A 747 -12.16 24.90 -9.23
N TRP A 748 -11.28 24.79 -8.24
CA TRP A 748 -10.86 23.49 -7.75
C TRP A 748 -11.92 22.90 -6.82
N ASP A 749 -12.21 21.61 -7.00
CA ASP A 749 -12.92 20.76 -6.04
C ASP A 749 -12.18 19.41 -5.91
N GLU A 750 -12.60 18.59 -4.95
CA GLU A 750 -11.96 17.31 -4.63
C GLU A 750 -11.91 16.29 -5.78
N ASN A 751 -12.69 16.48 -6.84
CA ASN A 751 -12.77 15.59 -8.01
C ASN A 751 -11.89 16.10 -9.17
N CYS A 752 -11.16 17.21 -9.01
CA CYS A 752 -10.29 17.75 -10.06
C CYS A 752 -9.07 16.86 -10.25
N ARG A 753 -8.87 16.37 -11.48
CA ARG A 753 -7.72 15.54 -11.85
C ARG A 753 -7.03 16.13 -13.07
N ILE A 754 -5.71 16.21 -12.96
CA ILE A 754 -4.82 16.37 -14.09
C ILE A 754 -4.39 14.96 -14.53
N ILE A 755 -4.70 14.59 -15.77
CA ILE A 755 -4.51 13.26 -16.34
C ILE A 755 -3.75 13.39 -17.66
N ILE A 756 -2.50 12.93 -17.69
CA ILE A 756 -1.63 13.09 -18.86
C ILE A 756 -1.42 11.74 -19.55
N ASN A 757 -2.06 11.57 -20.70
CA ASN A 757 -1.76 10.50 -21.65
C ASN A 757 -0.86 11.05 -22.76
N TYR A 758 0.24 10.38 -23.07
CA TYR A 758 1.24 10.87 -24.01
C TYR A 758 0.66 11.19 -25.41
N PRO A 759 -0.10 10.29 -26.05
CA PRO A 759 -0.62 10.55 -27.40
C PRO A 759 -1.59 11.73 -27.46
N ALA A 760 -2.32 11.98 -26.38
CA ALA A 760 -3.36 13.00 -26.33
C ALA A 760 -2.85 14.39 -25.90
N HIS A 761 -1.75 14.45 -25.14
CA HIS A 761 -1.32 15.70 -24.49
C HIS A 761 0.13 16.09 -24.74
N VAL A 762 1.04 15.14 -24.96
CA VAL A 762 2.46 15.43 -25.21
C VAL A 762 2.76 15.42 -26.70
N GLN A 763 2.35 14.39 -27.44
CA GLN A 763 2.54 14.34 -28.90
C GLN A 763 2.04 15.60 -29.63
N PRO A 764 0.84 16.15 -29.32
CA PRO A 764 0.36 17.35 -30.00
C PRO A 764 1.23 18.59 -29.78
N ILE A 765 2.03 18.66 -28.69
CA ILE A 765 2.96 19.77 -28.45
C ILE A 765 4.04 19.81 -29.53
N TRP A 766 4.53 18.63 -29.95
CA TRP A 766 5.56 18.51 -30.98
C TRP A 766 5.05 18.91 -32.37
N GLU A 767 3.78 18.63 -32.63
CA GLU A 767 3.10 18.87 -33.91
C GLU A 767 2.46 20.26 -34.00
N LEU A 768 2.37 21.00 -32.90
CA LEU A 768 1.74 22.31 -32.89
C LEU A 768 2.49 23.30 -33.79
N ALA A 769 1.79 23.82 -34.80
CA ALA A 769 2.30 24.83 -35.70
C ALA A 769 2.34 26.20 -34.99
N ARG A 770 3.55 26.72 -34.80
CA ARG A 770 3.83 27.98 -34.11
C ARG A 770 4.25 29.03 -35.11
N VAL A 771 3.72 30.23 -34.97
CA VAL A 771 4.07 31.35 -35.85
C VAL A 771 5.20 32.13 -35.19
N ASP A 772 6.37 32.14 -35.83
CA ASP A 772 7.49 32.95 -35.35
C ASP A 772 7.25 34.45 -35.59
N SER A 773 8.16 35.29 -35.10
CA SER A 773 8.13 36.75 -35.29
C SER A 773 8.16 37.19 -36.76
N GLY A 774 8.55 36.30 -37.68
CA GLY A 774 8.54 36.49 -39.13
C GLY A 774 7.26 36.02 -39.82
N ALA A 775 6.24 35.61 -39.07
CA ALA A 775 5.00 35.01 -39.57
C ALA A 775 5.19 33.66 -40.30
N ILE A 776 6.29 32.95 -40.01
CA ILE A 776 6.56 31.63 -40.57
C ILE A 776 6.04 30.58 -39.57
N GLY A 777 5.21 29.65 -40.05
CA GLY A 777 4.78 28.49 -39.29
C GLY A 777 5.92 27.49 -39.12
N ARG A 778 6.25 27.14 -37.89
CA ARG A 778 7.26 26.14 -37.52
C ARG A 778 6.68 25.15 -36.51
N GLN A 779 7.06 23.89 -36.63
CA GLN A 779 6.73 22.83 -35.68
C GLN A 779 8.03 22.24 -35.14
N CYS A 780 8.01 21.55 -33.99
CA CYS A 780 9.19 20.82 -33.52
C CYS A 780 9.58 19.75 -34.55
N ILE A 781 8.57 19.07 -35.11
CA ILE A 781 8.73 18.09 -36.19
C ILE A 781 9.21 18.66 -37.53
N SER A 782 9.38 19.98 -37.67
CA SER A 782 10.01 20.56 -38.87
C SER A 782 11.52 20.31 -38.92
N CYS A 783 12.14 20.04 -37.76
CA CYS A 783 13.56 19.73 -37.62
C CYS A 783 13.78 18.33 -37.04
N HIS A 784 12.88 17.88 -36.16
CA HIS A 784 12.91 16.56 -35.52
C HIS A 784 12.09 15.54 -36.32
N THR A 785 12.58 15.23 -37.52
CA THR A 785 11.95 14.32 -38.47
C THR A 785 13.00 13.72 -39.40
N THR A 786 12.71 12.55 -39.96
CA THR A 786 13.54 11.85 -40.93
C THR A 786 13.42 12.37 -42.37
N TYR A 787 12.61 13.41 -42.61
CA TYR A 787 12.37 13.99 -43.93
C TYR A 787 12.47 15.50 -43.96
N ASP A 788 13.15 16.06 -44.95
CA ASP A 788 13.22 17.51 -45.12
C ASP A 788 11.88 18.08 -45.62
N ALA A 789 11.47 19.22 -45.06
CA ALA A 789 10.18 19.84 -45.36
C ALA A 789 10.07 20.48 -46.77
N VAL A 790 11.16 20.56 -47.53
CA VAL A 790 11.23 21.27 -48.82
C VAL A 790 11.12 20.31 -50.00
N ASN A 791 11.82 19.18 -49.95
CA ASN A 791 11.95 18.22 -51.04
C ASN A 791 11.52 16.80 -50.66
N MET A 792 11.11 16.57 -49.40
CA MET A 792 10.76 15.24 -48.88
C MET A 792 11.92 14.23 -49.07
N LEU A 793 13.17 14.68 -48.96
CA LEU A 793 14.32 13.79 -48.98
C LEU A 793 14.61 13.28 -47.57
N ILE A 794 15.09 12.05 -47.51
CA ILE A 794 15.56 11.43 -46.28
C ILE A 794 16.70 12.27 -45.70
N GLN A 795 16.59 12.58 -44.41
CA GLN A 795 17.61 13.25 -43.61
C GLN A 795 17.76 12.58 -42.25
N VAL A 796 18.93 12.75 -41.63
CA VAL A 796 19.08 12.47 -40.20
C VAL A 796 18.33 13.55 -39.42
N PRO A 797 17.49 13.22 -38.43
CA PRO A 797 16.81 14.24 -37.65
C PRO A 797 17.82 15.20 -37.02
N LEU A 798 17.46 16.49 -37.01
CA LEU A 798 18.40 17.53 -36.63
C LEU A 798 18.62 17.57 -35.10
N GLY A 799 19.80 18.02 -34.70
CA GLY A 799 20.18 18.18 -33.30
C GLY A 799 21.17 17.12 -32.81
N ARG A 800 21.69 17.33 -31.60
CA ARG A 800 22.73 16.48 -30.99
C ARG A 800 22.31 15.01 -30.85
N TYR A 801 21.02 14.78 -30.62
CA TYR A 801 20.47 13.49 -30.24
C TYR A 801 19.64 12.83 -31.35
N GLN A 802 19.58 13.43 -32.55
CA GLN A 802 18.90 12.85 -33.72
C GLN A 802 17.45 12.39 -33.48
N LEU A 803 16.75 13.02 -32.52
CA LEU A 803 15.38 12.66 -32.13
C LEU A 803 14.37 12.87 -33.27
N ASP A 804 13.60 11.84 -33.58
CA ASP A 804 12.40 11.93 -34.42
C ASP A 804 11.15 12.14 -33.54
N LEU A 805 10.59 13.36 -33.54
CA LEU A 805 9.42 13.70 -32.72
C LEU A 805 8.09 13.51 -33.46
N THR A 806 8.10 12.87 -34.63
CA THR A 806 6.88 12.62 -35.41
C THR A 806 6.00 11.55 -34.76
N THR A 807 4.70 11.55 -35.10
CA THR A 807 3.80 10.44 -34.71
C THR A 807 4.19 9.15 -35.44
N ASN A 808 4.48 9.24 -36.74
CA ASN A 808 4.93 8.16 -37.62
C ASN A 808 5.94 8.73 -38.64
N SER A 809 6.91 7.94 -39.11
CA SER A 809 7.76 8.32 -40.25
C SER A 809 7.05 8.02 -41.59
N PRO A 810 6.66 9.04 -42.38
CA PRO A 810 6.11 8.80 -43.72
C PRO A 810 7.21 8.38 -44.70
N ASP A 811 6.93 7.47 -45.63
CA ASP A 811 7.79 7.26 -46.81
C ASP A 811 7.67 8.45 -47.77
N ALA A 812 8.52 8.47 -48.80
CA ALA A 812 8.46 9.46 -49.88
C ALA A 812 7.11 9.50 -50.63
N ASN A 813 6.18 8.57 -50.36
CA ASN A 813 4.82 8.48 -50.89
C ASN A 813 3.74 8.74 -49.80
N GLY A 814 4.09 9.06 -48.56
CA GLY A 814 3.19 9.31 -47.44
C GLY A 814 2.70 8.07 -46.65
N ASN A 815 3.29 6.88 -46.83
CA ASN A 815 2.94 5.65 -46.11
C ASN A 815 3.83 5.46 -44.86
N SER A 816 3.31 4.93 -43.75
CA SER A 816 4.16 4.60 -42.59
C SER A 816 5.20 3.52 -42.94
N ILE A 817 6.49 3.79 -42.73
CA ILE A 817 7.58 2.79 -42.94
C ILE A 817 7.94 2.06 -41.65
N ASP A 818 7.63 2.64 -40.49
CA ASP A 818 8.11 2.11 -39.23
C ASP A 818 7.16 1.06 -38.67
N THR A 819 7.63 -0.18 -38.64
CA THR A 819 6.93 -1.32 -38.03
C THR A 819 7.56 -1.69 -36.69
N GLN A 820 8.37 -0.81 -36.06
CA GLN A 820 9.13 -1.18 -34.86
C GLN A 820 8.31 -1.33 -33.60
N ASP A 821 7.14 -0.69 -33.49
CA ASP A 821 6.15 -1.04 -32.46
C ASP A 821 4.76 -0.55 -32.89
N ALA A 822 3.74 -1.42 -32.92
CA ALA A 822 2.40 -1.02 -33.35
C ALA A 822 1.66 -0.20 -32.27
N ASP A 823 2.17 -0.23 -31.04
CA ASP A 823 1.47 0.25 -29.85
C ASP A 823 1.87 1.69 -29.43
N TYR A 824 3.05 2.16 -29.86
CA TYR A 824 3.58 3.48 -29.51
C TYR A 824 3.76 4.40 -30.72
N VAL A 825 3.57 5.71 -30.48
CA VAL A 825 4.02 6.73 -31.44
C VAL A 825 5.54 6.87 -31.42
N LYS A 826 6.14 7.20 -32.55
CA LYS A 826 7.61 7.18 -32.72
C LYS A 826 8.33 8.08 -31.72
N SER A 827 7.85 9.30 -31.52
CA SER A 827 8.42 10.24 -30.55
C SER A 827 8.53 9.71 -29.12
N TYR A 828 7.61 8.84 -28.70
CA TYR A 828 7.64 8.24 -27.36
C TYR A 828 8.81 7.27 -27.22
N VAL A 829 9.00 6.43 -28.25
CA VAL A 829 10.11 5.49 -28.35
C VAL A 829 11.45 6.23 -28.42
N GLU A 830 11.52 7.32 -29.20
CA GLU A 830 12.73 8.12 -29.38
C GLU A 830 13.15 8.88 -28.11
N LEU A 831 12.16 9.37 -27.33
CA LEU A 831 12.45 10.10 -26.10
C LEU A 831 12.88 9.19 -24.94
N LEU A 832 12.31 7.99 -24.84
CA LEU A 832 12.47 7.11 -23.68
C LEU A 832 13.36 5.88 -23.97
N GLY A 833 13.35 5.38 -25.20
CA GLY A 833 14.10 4.21 -25.64
C GLY A 833 15.55 4.54 -26.01
N PRO A 834 16.39 3.50 -26.15
CA PRO A 834 17.75 3.66 -26.66
C PRO A 834 17.72 4.01 -28.15
N ASP A 835 18.62 4.90 -28.59
CA ASP A 835 18.74 5.29 -30.00
C ASP A 835 20.20 5.22 -30.51
N ASN A 836 20.33 4.81 -31.77
CA ASN A 836 21.59 4.62 -32.47
C ASN A 836 21.85 5.79 -33.39
N GLN A 837 23.14 6.10 -33.62
CA GLN A 837 23.47 7.16 -34.55
C GLN A 837 23.04 6.77 -35.95
N LEU A 838 22.24 7.61 -36.59
CA LEU A 838 21.76 7.43 -37.95
C LEU A 838 22.70 8.12 -38.94
N GLU A 839 22.88 7.49 -40.09
CA GLU A 839 23.47 8.08 -41.29
C GLU A 839 22.63 7.78 -42.53
N VAL A 840 22.74 8.66 -43.54
CA VAL A 840 22.08 8.45 -44.83
C VAL A 840 23.00 7.61 -45.73
N MET A 841 22.63 6.34 -45.96
CA MET A 841 23.31 5.46 -46.91
C MET A 841 22.45 5.22 -48.15
N GLY A 842 22.70 6.00 -49.21
CA GLY A 842 21.94 5.91 -50.45
C GLY A 842 20.55 6.53 -50.32
N ALA A 843 19.51 5.71 -50.36
CA ALA A 843 18.10 6.13 -50.22
C ALA A 843 17.46 5.59 -48.92
N ALA A 844 18.27 5.29 -47.92
CA ALA A 844 17.82 4.78 -46.63
C ALA A 844 18.57 5.47 -45.48
N LEU A 845 17.88 5.63 -44.36
CA LEU A 845 18.49 5.84 -43.05
C LEU A 845 18.93 4.48 -42.52
N VAL A 846 20.16 4.42 -42.05
CA VAL A 846 20.71 3.21 -41.41
C VAL A 846 21.50 3.61 -40.17
N ASP A 847 21.56 2.68 -39.21
CA ASP A 847 22.44 2.81 -38.06
C ASP A 847 23.90 2.79 -38.50
N VAL A 848 24.69 3.73 -37.97
CA VAL A 848 26.14 3.78 -38.16
C VAL A 848 26.75 2.50 -37.58
N ALA A 849 27.58 1.81 -38.37
CA ALA A 849 28.19 0.56 -37.96
C ALA A 849 29.19 0.73 -36.79
N GLY A 850 28.76 0.35 -35.58
CA GLY A 850 29.54 0.38 -34.34
C GLY A 850 28.66 0.67 -33.12
N PRO A 851 29.14 0.52 -31.87
CA PRO A 851 28.35 0.84 -30.67
C PRO A 851 28.34 2.36 -30.42
N ILE A 852 27.94 3.14 -31.42
CA ILE A 852 27.84 4.61 -31.32
C ILE A 852 26.36 4.95 -31.10
N SER A 853 25.94 4.81 -29.86
CA SER A 853 24.67 5.37 -29.41
C SER A 853 24.85 6.90 -29.36
N VAL A 854 24.08 7.65 -30.17
CA VAL A 854 23.94 9.11 -30.01
C VAL A 854 23.22 9.44 -28.71
N PHE A 855 22.47 8.46 -28.18
CA PHE A 855 21.57 8.61 -27.07
C PHE A 855 21.37 7.26 -26.36
N GLN A 856 21.90 7.09 -25.14
CA GLN A 856 21.62 5.90 -24.31
C GLN A 856 20.21 5.98 -23.70
N GLY A 857 19.22 6.38 -24.51
CA GLY A 857 18.06 7.14 -24.05
C GLY A 857 18.49 8.49 -23.47
N THR A 858 17.51 9.34 -23.20
CA THR A 858 17.67 10.52 -22.33
C THR A 858 18.13 10.16 -20.90
N GLY A 859 18.18 8.86 -20.56
CA GLY A 859 18.07 8.39 -19.18
C GLY A 859 16.69 8.66 -18.59
N LEU A 860 15.69 9.15 -19.35
CA LEU A 860 14.40 9.55 -18.79
C LEU A 860 13.67 8.40 -18.11
N ILE A 861 13.78 7.17 -18.61
CA ILE A 861 13.21 6.01 -17.90
C ILE A 861 13.87 5.89 -16.53
N GLU A 862 15.20 5.96 -16.46
CA GLU A 862 15.93 5.92 -15.19
C GLU A 862 15.60 7.14 -14.30
N ILE A 863 15.45 8.33 -14.85
CA ILE A 863 15.11 9.58 -14.13
C ILE A 863 13.67 9.53 -13.61
N ALA A 864 12.74 9.10 -14.45
CA ALA A 864 11.33 8.95 -14.15
C ALA A 864 11.14 7.88 -13.07
N ASN A 865 11.84 6.74 -13.19
CA ASN A 865 11.77 5.63 -12.24
C ASN A 865 12.52 5.91 -10.93
N SER A 866 13.73 6.46 -10.99
CA SER A 866 14.57 6.72 -9.81
C SER A 866 14.05 7.83 -8.91
N GLY A 867 13.07 8.63 -9.39
CA GLY A 867 12.53 9.74 -8.63
C GLY A 867 13.55 10.85 -8.35
N GLN A 868 14.69 10.87 -9.06
CA GLN A 868 15.78 11.81 -8.79
C GLN A 868 15.49 13.20 -9.35
N ALA A 869 15.31 14.14 -8.42
CA ALA A 869 15.16 15.57 -8.57
C ALA A 869 15.90 16.25 -9.73
N ASN A 870 17.21 15.99 -9.88
CA ASN A 870 18.05 16.73 -10.83
C ASN A 870 18.18 16.07 -12.22
N GLY A 871 17.55 14.90 -12.40
CA GLY A 871 17.71 14.11 -13.60
C GLY A 871 17.01 14.70 -14.83
N SER A 872 15.89 15.42 -14.64
CA SER A 872 15.10 15.98 -15.75
C SER A 872 15.66 17.31 -16.28
N ASN A 873 16.53 18.00 -15.54
CA ASN A 873 17.11 19.27 -16.00
C ASN A 873 17.84 19.12 -17.35
N PRO A 874 18.70 18.10 -17.55
CA PRO A 874 19.25 17.80 -18.88
C PRO A 874 18.21 17.64 -20.00
N PHE A 875 17.02 17.13 -19.71
CA PHE A 875 15.95 17.02 -20.69
C PHE A 875 15.36 18.40 -21.03
N PHE A 876 15.06 19.23 -20.02
CA PHE A 876 14.56 20.59 -20.25
C PHE A 876 15.61 21.52 -20.87
N ASP A 877 16.88 21.27 -20.60
CA ASP A 877 18.03 21.99 -21.17
C ASP A 877 18.16 21.81 -22.68
N ILE A 878 17.60 20.74 -23.26
CA ILE A 878 17.51 20.57 -24.73
C ILE A 878 16.60 21.64 -25.35
N PHE A 879 15.59 22.10 -24.60
CA PHE A 879 14.59 23.06 -25.05
C PHE A 879 14.82 24.48 -24.48
N SER A 880 15.79 24.65 -23.59
CA SER A 880 16.07 25.92 -22.93
C SER A 880 17.02 26.80 -23.74
N ARG A 881 16.96 28.11 -23.49
CA ARG A 881 17.78 29.12 -24.15
C ARG A 881 19.25 29.12 -23.69
N ALA A 882 19.60 28.26 -22.73
CA ALA A 882 20.77 28.40 -21.85
C ALA A 882 21.88 27.38 -22.10
N TYR A 883 22.08 26.90 -23.34
CA TYR A 883 23.38 26.32 -23.69
C TYR A 883 24.41 27.46 -23.85
N TYR A 884 24.84 28.00 -22.71
CA TYR A 884 26.07 28.76 -22.55
C TYR A 884 27.02 27.94 -21.69
N ASP A 885 28.16 27.65 -22.29
CA ASP A 885 29.25 26.84 -21.79
C ASP A 885 29.99 27.54 -20.64
N ALA A 886 30.15 26.84 -19.50
CA ALA A 886 30.99 27.31 -18.41
C ALA A 886 32.27 26.49 -18.19
N ASN A 887 32.51 25.40 -18.94
CA ASN A 887 33.64 24.49 -18.66
C ASN A 887 34.44 24.02 -19.89
N VAL A 888 34.12 24.44 -21.11
CA VAL A 888 34.91 24.14 -22.31
C VAL A 888 35.25 25.44 -23.05
N GLY A 889 36.48 25.92 -22.85
CA GLY A 889 37.00 27.00 -23.68
C GLY A 889 36.97 26.62 -25.17
N ALA A 890 36.38 27.52 -25.97
CA ALA A 890 36.50 27.70 -27.41
C ALA A 890 36.36 26.46 -28.33
N ILE A 891 35.15 26.27 -28.84
CA ILE A 891 34.94 25.72 -30.18
C ILE A 891 35.66 26.64 -31.19
N ASP A 892 36.46 26.08 -32.10
CA ASP A 892 37.09 26.81 -33.22
C ASP A 892 35.99 27.32 -34.17
N PRO A 893 35.85 28.64 -34.36
CA PRO A 893 34.82 29.21 -35.24
C PRO A 893 35.00 28.86 -36.73
N ASN A 894 36.08 28.16 -37.12
CA ASN A 894 36.32 27.68 -38.50
C ASN A 894 36.24 26.15 -38.65
N ASP A 895 35.85 25.39 -37.62
CA ASP A 895 35.62 23.95 -37.74
C ASP A 895 34.26 23.69 -38.42
N PRO A 896 34.22 23.13 -39.65
CA PRO A 896 32.97 22.77 -40.33
C PRO A 896 32.23 21.61 -39.65
N ASN A 897 32.84 20.95 -38.66
CA ASN A 897 32.31 19.78 -37.95
C ASN A 897 32.03 20.04 -36.46
N ALA A 898 32.10 21.30 -36.00
CA ALA A 898 31.72 21.64 -34.64
C ALA A 898 30.20 21.40 -34.43
N PRO A 899 29.77 20.76 -33.32
CA PRO A 899 28.35 20.61 -33.02
C PRO A 899 27.71 21.98 -32.88
N VAL A 900 26.79 22.28 -33.79
CA VAL A 900 26.03 23.53 -33.81
C VAL A 900 25.16 23.59 -32.54
N PRO A 901 25.24 24.65 -31.72
CA PRO A 901 24.25 24.89 -30.66
C PRO A 901 22.85 24.96 -31.25
N HIS A 902 21.82 24.70 -30.44
CA HIS A 902 20.40 24.64 -30.80
C HIS A 902 19.79 26.03 -31.17
N TRP A 903 20.49 26.76 -32.03
CA TRP A 903 20.15 28.08 -32.54
C TRP A 903 20.98 28.36 -33.81
N ASP A 904 20.50 27.96 -34.99
CA ASP A 904 20.89 28.65 -36.24
C ASP A 904 19.77 29.64 -36.63
N PRO A 905 20.00 30.96 -36.47
CA PRO A 905 19.12 32.03 -36.93
C PRO A 905 19.40 32.41 -38.41
N GLY A 906 19.91 31.48 -39.21
CA GLY A 906 20.39 31.65 -40.57
C GLY A 906 19.33 31.87 -41.65
N ALA A 907 18.21 32.52 -41.35
CA ALA A 907 17.37 33.19 -42.34
C ALA A 907 16.59 34.36 -41.70
N ASN A 908 17.30 35.42 -41.31
CA ASN A 908 16.79 36.79 -41.09
C ASN A 908 15.35 36.94 -40.52
N ALA A 909 15.16 36.82 -39.21
CA ALA A 909 14.10 37.53 -38.48
C ALA A 909 14.41 37.53 -36.96
N GLY A 910 14.24 38.67 -36.30
CA GLY A 910 14.64 38.87 -34.91
C GLY A 910 13.69 38.30 -33.85
N ALA A 911 14.21 38.24 -32.61
CA ALA A 911 13.48 38.16 -31.33
C ALA A 911 12.99 36.79 -30.80
N GLY A 912 13.92 35.94 -30.34
CA GLY A 912 14.18 35.81 -28.90
C GLY A 912 13.10 35.34 -27.90
N GLY A 913 12.07 34.61 -28.29
CA GLY A 913 11.11 33.96 -27.38
C GLY A 913 11.36 32.46 -27.17
N ALA A 914 10.83 31.89 -26.09
CA ALA A 914 10.78 30.43 -25.88
C ALA A 914 9.81 29.79 -26.91
N TRP A 915 10.16 28.63 -27.46
CA TRP A 915 9.32 27.90 -28.43
C TRP A 915 8.10 27.25 -27.78
N LEU A 916 8.25 26.78 -26.54
CA LEU A 916 7.18 26.20 -25.75
C LEU A 916 6.63 27.24 -24.77
N THR A 917 5.32 27.25 -24.60
CA THR A 917 4.66 28.04 -23.55
C THR A 917 4.94 27.45 -22.17
N THR A 918 4.78 28.24 -21.12
CA THR A 918 4.94 27.76 -19.73
C THR A 918 3.97 26.63 -19.39
N GLY A 919 2.75 26.64 -19.94
CA GLY A 919 1.80 25.55 -19.79
C GLY A 919 2.21 24.26 -20.52
N GLU A 920 2.85 24.35 -21.70
CA GLU A 920 3.37 23.17 -22.40
C GLU A 920 4.56 22.55 -21.65
N LEU A 921 5.50 23.38 -21.17
CA LEU A 921 6.61 22.94 -20.32
C LEU A 921 6.11 22.27 -19.04
N LYS A 922 5.06 22.83 -18.42
CA LYS A 922 4.37 22.23 -17.27
C LYS A 922 3.85 20.83 -17.58
N ILE A 923 3.15 20.62 -18.71
CA ILE A 923 2.63 19.30 -19.09
C ILE A 923 3.77 18.28 -19.21
N ILE A 924 4.88 18.68 -19.86
CA ILE A 924 6.02 17.79 -20.07
C ILE A 924 6.70 17.43 -18.73
N SER A 925 6.87 18.42 -17.83
CA SER A 925 7.42 18.19 -16.49
C SER A 925 6.54 17.27 -15.66
N GLU A 926 5.24 17.50 -15.68
CA GLU A 926 4.27 16.63 -15.01
C GLU A 926 4.32 15.20 -15.54
N TRP A 927 4.35 15.03 -16.86
CA TRP A 927 4.42 13.71 -17.50
C TRP A 927 5.67 12.93 -17.07
N ILE A 928 6.85 13.55 -17.15
CA ILE A 928 8.12 12.94 -16.71
C ILE A 928 8.03 12.55 -15.24
N ASP A 929 7.53 13.46 -14.40
CA ASP A 929 7.46 13.23 -12.96
C ASP A 929 6.45 12.15 -12.57
N LEU A 930 5.41 11.91 -13.37
CA LEU A 930 4.48 10.80 -13.15
C LEU A 930 5.04 9.43 -13.54
N GLY A 931 6.25 9.36 -14.08
CA GLY A 931 6.86 8.11 -14.55
C GLY A 931 6.89 7.99 -16.07
N ALA A 932 6.68 9.09 -16.80
CA ALA A 932 6.65 9.14 -18.26
C ALA A 932 5.72 8.12 -18.92
N GLN A 933 4.63 7.74 -18.23
CA GLN A 933 3.70 6.69 -18.69
C GLN A 933 3.04 7.05 -20.03
N TYR A 934 2.70 6.02 -20.80
CA TYR A 934 2.01 6.21 -22.08
C TYR A 934 0.55 6.62 -21.86
N TYR A 935 -0.15 5.91 -20.96
CA TYR A 935 -1.44 6.30 -20.41
C TYR A 935 -1.40 6.40 -18.88
N ASN A 936 -2.12 7.39 -18.33
CA ASN A 936 -2.35 7.55 -16.90
C ASN A 936 -3.84 7.36 -16.52
N ASN A 937 -4.65 6.94 -17.49
CA ASN A 937 -6.05 6.58 -17.30
C ASN A 937 -6.32 5.24 -18.02
N PRO A 938 -6.64 4.17 -17.28
CA PRO A 938 -6.86 2.85 -17.87
C PRO A 938 -8.11 2.83 -18.77
N LEU A 939 -9.10 3.68 -18.52
CA LEU A 939 -10.37 3.68 -19.26
C LEU A 939 -10.25 4.20 -20.71
N VAL A 940 -9.10 4.78 -21.08
CA VAL A 940 -8.83 5.29 -22.43
C VAL A 940 -7.64 4.59 -23.09
N ALA A 941 -7.02 3.62 -22.40
CA ALA A 941 -6.03 2.76 -23.02
C ALA A 941 -6.69 1.88 -24.09
N PRO A 942 -5.99 1.55 -25.19
CA PRO A 942 -6.49 0.58 -26.17
C PRO A 942 -6.75 -0.78 -25.51
N ILE A 943 -7.89 -1.39 -25.85
CA ILE A 943 -8.29 -2.73 -25.39
C ILE A 943 -7.59 -3.78 -26.26
N ASN A 944 -7.21 -4.91 -25.65
CA ASN A 944 -6.60 -6.07 -26.33
C ASN A 944 -7.51 -6.79 -27.34
#